data_AF-A0A7C4IJ71-F1
#
_entry.id   AF-A0A7C4IJ71-F1
#
_cell.length_a   1.000
_cell.length_b   1.000
_cell.length_c   1.000
_cell.angle_alpha   90.00
_cell.angle_beta   90.00
_cell.angle_gamma   90.00
#
_symmetry.space_group_name_H-M   'P 1'
#
loop_
_entity.id
_entity.type
_entity.pdbx_description
1 polymer ?
#
loop_
_entity_poly.entity_id
_entity_poly.type
_entity_poly.pdbx_seq_one_letter_code
_entity_poly.pdbx_strand_id
1 'polypeptide(L)'
;MTAEATDNSKARQLVYTVKDRCRVCYTCVRECPVKAIRIVNGQAQIIPERCIACGNCTRVCSQGAKAYLRAVDEVAAMLDTDRAVACCLAPSFPAEFQEIMDSRILVGMLRQLGFRYVVEVAFGADLVAAEYKKLLNGKQSKHYINSDCPAIVNYVRYYFPKLIDSLVPVVSPMIATARVIRKQYGNDIRIVFVGPCIAKKNEVGEVDQVLTFVELRELLTRKKIKPAKVTPSGFDPPIGGKGALFPISRGLFRNIDIDGIEKEDKIIVAEGQEDFKELISEFDKGLLGSSHLELLCCRGCIMGPGMSPNGLRYARRANINDYNRRKMRNFDTQEWKENLQALSDLDLRQKFQKAEKMINMPNEDQIKQVLHSMNKYSDDDYLNCGACGYSTCREHAVAIVQGLAENEMCLPYTIDMLHNSINDLNHSNRELADAKEALKQTEKLASMGQLSAGIAHELNNPLGVITMYSNLLLDELADDNPSRKDIELIVEQAERCRKIVGGLLNFARKNQVRLVETNIEKFTQRSIESVIKPETVSIIFNSYMKNQYAMIDTDQMMQVLTNLEKNAVEAMPDGGTLTVELSDTADEITIKVKDTGIGIPEENMDKMFTPFFTTKERGKGTGLGLSLVYGIVKMHRGKIAITSNTSDNQGQKGTEITITLPRNILN
;
A
#
# COMPACT_ATOMS: atom_id res chain seq x y z
N MET A 1 15.18 -24.47 24.21
CA MET A 1 16.20 -23.45 24.50
C MET A 1 15.96 -22.98 25.92
N THR A 2 16.98 -23.19 26.74
CA THR A 2 17.02 -23.07 28.19
C THR A 2 16.87 -21.63 28.67
N ALA A 3 16.47 -21.53 29.94
CA ALA A 3 16.17 -20.32 30.68
C ALA A 3 17.26 -19.25 30.62
N GLU A 4 16.85 -18.03 30.29
CA GLU A 4 17.48 -16.79 30.74
C GLU A 4 16.55 -16.12 31.74
N ALA A 5 16.88 -16.25 33.01
CA ALA A 5 16.38 -15.39 34.06
C ALA A 5 17.37 -14.21 34.19
N THR A 6 17.02 -13.05 33.64
CA THR A 6 17.40 -11.70 34.14
C THR A 6 16.87 -10.63 33.19
N ASP A 7 15.70 -10.07 33.51
CA ASP A 7 15.40 -8.62 33.45
C ASP A 7 13.97 -8.41 33.98
N ASN A 8 13.84 -8.30 35.31
CA ASN A 8 12.55 -8.10 35.99
C ASN A 8 12.04 -6.64 35.91
N SER A 9 12.61 -5.83 35.00
CA SER A 9 12.25 -4.41 34.78
C SER A 9 11.39 -4.18 33.52
N LYS A 10 11.25 -5.16 32.62
CA LYS A 10 10.32 -5.08 31.50
C LYS A 10 8.92 -5.48 31.95
N ALA A 11 8.05 -4.49 32.11
CA ALA A 11 6.62 -4.71 32.30
C ALA A 11 6.11 -5.76 31.30
N ARG A 12 5.67 -6.93 31.80
CA ARG A 12 5.24 -8.08 31.01
C ARG A 12 4.20 -7.60 30.00
N GLN A 13 4.55 -7.59 28.71
CA GLN A 13 3.69 -7.02 27.68
C GLN A 13 2.40 -7.87 27.55
N LEU A 14 1.32 -7.42 28.19
CA LEU A 14 0.07 -8.18 28.25
C LEU A 14 -0.61 -8.32 26.89
N VAL A 15 -0.52 -7.31 26.04
CA VAL A 15 -1.14 -7.30 24.71
C VAL A 15 -0.05 -7.03 23.68
N TYR A 16 0.03 -7.88 22.67
CA TYR A 16 1.08 -7.86 21.66
C TYR A 16 0.52 -8.13 20.25
N THR A 17 1.38 -8.00 19.24
CA THR A 17 1.00 -8.23 17.84
C THR A 17 1.78 -9.40 17.27
N VAL A 18 1.07 -10.38 16.73
CA VAL A 18 1.60 -11.45 15.88
C VAL A 18 1.73 -10.89 14.48
N LYS A 19 2.95 -10.54 14.08
CA LYS A 19 3.23 -9.79 12.84
C LYS A 19 2.71 -10.50 11.60
N ASP A 20 2.95 -11.80 11.49
CA ASP A 20 2.59 -12.61 10.29
C ASP A 20 1.09 -12.68 10.00
N ARG A 21 0.25 -12.40 11.00
CA ARG A 21 -1.22 -12.38 10.83
C ARG A 21 -1.74 -10.99 10.49
N CYS A 22 -0.95 -9.95 10.68
CA CYS A 22 -1.41 -8.58 10.51
C CYS A 22 -1.52 -8.24 9.02
N ARG A 23 -2.68 -7.74 8.60
CA ARG A 23 -2.96 -7.28 7.23
C ARG A 23 -3.12 -5.77 7.13
N VAL A 24 -2.63 -5.02 8.12
CA VAL A 24 -2.49 -3.56 8.06
C VAL A 24 -3.81 -2.80 7.79
N CYS A 25 -4.95 -3.35 8.22
CA CYS A 25 -6.27 -2.72 8.03
C CYS A 25 -6.55 -1.50 8.96
N TYR A 26 -5.61 -1.19 9.86
CA TYR A 26 -5.65 -0.12 10.87
C TYR A 26 -6.85 -0.11 11.84
N THR A 27 -7.72 -1.12 11.83
CA THR A 27 -8.90 -1.17 12.73
C THR A 27 -8.49 -1.09 14.20
N CYS A 28 -7.42 -1.79 14.59
CA CYS A 28 -6.90 -1.73 15.95
C CYS A 28 -6.37 -0.34 16.35
N VAL A 29 -5.89 0.49 15.41
CA VAL A 29 -5.44 1.87 15.66
C VAL A 29 -6.63 2.79 15.84
N ARG A 30 -7.64 2.68 14.96
CA ARG A 30 -8.94 3.37 15.06
C ARG A 30 -9.57 3.16 16.44
N GLU A 31 -9.70 1.89 16.80
CA GLU A 31 -10.41 1.40 17.99
C GLU A 31 -9.55 1.41 19.27
N CYS A 32 -8.33 1.95 19.23
CA CYS A 32 -7.54 2.11 20.45
C CYS A 32 -7.92 3.43 21.14
N PRO A 33 -8.50 3.42 22.35
CA PRO A 33 -8.96 4.64 23.02
C PRO A 33 -7.83 5.64 23.30
N VAL A 34 -6.60 5.14 23.40
CA VAL A 34 -5.42 5.91 23.85
C VAL A 34 -4.31 6.00 22.80
N LYS A 35 -4.59 5.55 21.56
CA LYS A 35 -3.62 5.48 20.45
C LYS A 35 -2.27 4.87 20.89
N ALA A 36 -2.34 3.73 21.58
CA ALA A 36 -1.19 2.96 22.06
C ALA A 36 -0.65 1.96 21.01
N ILE A 37 -1.08 2.08 19.76
CA ILE A 37 -0.63 1.24 18.66
C ILE A 37 0.01 2.15 17.63
N ARG A 38 1.29 1.93 17.34
CA ARG A 38 2.01 2.62 16.27
C ARG A 38 2.15 1.75 15.03
N ILE A 39 2.38 2.38 13.90
CA ILE A 39 2.80 1.70 12.66
C ILE A 39 4.29 1.97 12.46
N VAL A 40 5.06 0.92 12.23
CA VAL A 40 6.50 1.00 11.90
C VAL A 40 6.78 0.01 10.77
N ASN A 41 7.29 0.52 9.65
CA ASN A 41 7.49 -0.20 8.40
C ASN A 41 6.21 -0.93 7.96
N GLY A 42 5.07 -0.23 7.98
CA GLY A 42 3.75 -0.79 7.66
C GLY A 42 3.20 -1.78 8.69
N GLN A 43 3.92 -2.07 9.78
CA GLN A 43 3.53 -3.10 10.75
C GLN A 43 3.00 -2.48 12.05
N ALA A 44 1.82 -2.92 12.50
CA ALA A 44 1.24 -2.45 13.75
C ALA A 44 1.97 -3.03 14.97
N GLN A 45 2.43 -2.17 15.88
CA GLN A 45 3.10 -2.51 17.13
C GLN A 45 2.42 -1.84 18.32
N ILE A 46 2.25 -2.56 19.44
CA ILE A 46 1.73 -1.98 20.68
C ILE A 46 2.87 -1.31 21.44
N ILE A 47 2.61 -0.12 21.96
CA ILE A 47 3.49 0.66 22.85
C ILE A 47 3.08 0.36 24.29
N PRO A 48 3.82 -0.49 25.03
CA PRO A 48 3.43 -0.93 26.37
C PRO A 48 3.19 0.24 27.32
N GLU A 49 4.01 1.28 27.25
CA GLU A 49 4.00 2.44 28.14
C GLU A 49 2.79 3.36 27.90
N ARG A 50 2.06 3.18 26.79
CA ARG A 50 0.78 3.86 26.49
C ARG A 50 -0.42 2.95 26.74
N CYS A 51 -0.23 1.64 26.71
CA CYS A 51 -1.32 0.69 26.67
C CYS A 51 -2.00 0.58 28.04
N ILE A 52 -3.29 0.94 28.12
CA ILE A 52 -4.11 0.74 29.34
C ILE A 52 -4.56 -0.72 29.54
N ALA A 53 -4.07 -1.65 28.71
CA ALA A 53 -4.39 -3.08 28.72
C ALA A 53 -5.89 -3.43 28.60
N CYS A 54 -6.72 -2.54 28.04
CA CYS A 54 -8.17 -2.76 27.89
C CYS A 54 -8.53 -3.91 26.94
N GLY A 55 -7.58 -4.42 26.15
CA GLY A 55 -7.79 -5.56 25.26
C GLY A 55 -8.71 -5.31 24.07
N ASN A 56 -9.24 -4.10 23.85
CA ASN A 56 -10.19 -3.87 22.76
C ASN A 56 -9.60 -4.22 21.38
N CYS A 57 -8.29 -3.97 21.18
CA CYS A 57 -7.62 -4.31 19.93
C CYS A 57 -7.63 -5.81 19.59
N THR A 58 -7.68 -6.71 20.57
CA THR A 58 -7.79 -8.16 20.34
C THR A 58 -9.20 -8.53 19.90
N ARG A 59 -10.22 -7.83 20.41
CA ARG A 59 -11.63 -8.03 20.06
C ARG A 59 -11.95 -7.59 18.63
N VAL A 60 -11.41 -6.45 18.19
CA VAL A 60 -11.71 -5.88 16.86
C VAL A 60 -10.81 -6.42 15.74
N CYS A 61 -9.79 -7.21 16.06
CA CYS A 61 -8.85 -7.73 15.08
C CYS A 61 -9.41 -8.98 14.40
N SER A 62 -9.98 -8.81 13.20
CA SER A 62 -10.53 -9.92 12.39
C SER A 62 -9.50 -10.98 12.01
N GLN A 63 -8.21 -10.61 11.96
CA GLN A 63 -7.13 -11.51 11.58
C GLN A 63 -6.55 -12.31 12.76
N GLY A 64 -6.99 -12.04 14.00
CA GLY A 64 -6.36 -12.64 15.19
C GLY A 64 -4.89 -12.28 15.35
N ALA A 65 -4.46 -11.14 14.79
CA ALA A 65 -3.10 -10.64 14.85
C ALA A 65 -2.80 -9.91 16.17
N LYS A 66 -3.82 -9.34 16.82
CA LYS A 66 -3.69 -8.79 18.17
C LYS A 66 -3.99 -9.89 19.18
N ALA A 67 -3.00 -10.23 19.98
CA ALA A 67 -3.06 -11.30 20.96
C ALA A 67 -2.71 -10.78 22.36
N TYR A 68 -2.92 -11.62 23.37
CA TYR A 68 -2.62 -11.29 24.75
C TYR A 68 -1.99 -12.47 25.49
N LEU A 69 -1.35 -12.19 26.62
CA LEU A 69 -0.67 -13.18 27.43
C LEU A 69 -1.65 -14.25 27.93
N ARG A 70 -1.42 -15.48 27.50
CA ARG A 70 -2.25 -16.63 27.84
C ARG A 70 -1.80 -17.27 29.15
N ALA A 71 -2.75 -17.74 29.95
CA ALA A 71 -2.48 -18.44 31.23
C ALA A 71 -3.04 -19.87 31.25
N VAL A 72 -3.55 -20.38 30.12
CA VAL A 72 -4.20 -21.71 30.03
C VAL A 72 -3.25 -22.82 30.48
N ASP A 73 -2.02 -22.83 29.96
CA ASP A 73 -1.05 -23.89 30.24
C ASP A 73 -0.51 -23.80 31.68
N GLU A 74 -0.24 -22.58 32.16
CA GLU A 74 0.18 -22.33 33.54
C GLU A 74 -0.89 -22.80 34.55
N VAL A 75 -2.18 -22.49 34.30
CA VAL A 75 -3.27 -22.94 35.17
C VAL A 75 -3.52 -24.44 35.05
N ALA A 76 -3.43 -25.02 33.86
CA ALA A 76 -3.55 -26.47 33.69
C ALA A 76 -2.50 -27.20 34.54
N ALA A 77 -1.25 -26.74 34.50
CA ALA A 77 -0.17 -27.29 35.32
C ALA A 77 -0.44 -27.10 36.82
N MET A 78 -0.98 -25.95 37.25
CA MET A 78 -1.35 -25.73 38.65
C MET A 78 -2.42 -26.71 39.16
N LEU A 79 -3.41 -27.00 38.33
CA LEU A 79 -4.52 -27.90 38.65
C LEU A 79 -4.10 -29.38 38.68
N ASP A 80 -3.03 -29.74 37.98
CA ASP A 80 -2.50 -31.11 37.98
C ASP A 80 -1.55 -31.38 39.19
N THR A 81 -1.42 -30.43 40.14
CA THR A 81 -0.65 -30.60 41.39
C THR A 81 -1.54 -30.96 42.58
N ASP A 82 -0.97 -31.54 43.64
CA ASP A 82 -1.69 -31.84 44.89
C ASP A 82 -2.04 -30.60 45.74
N ARG A 83 -1.60 -29.39 45.32
CA ARG A 83 -1.88 -28.16 46.06
C ARG A 83 -3.32 -27.72 45.83
N ALA A 84 -3.98 -27.25 46.89
CA ALA A 84 -5.32 -26.68 46.77
C ALA A 84 -5.32 -25.42 45.89
N VAL A 85 -6.21 -25.40 44.90
CA VAL A 85 -6.44 -24.25 44.03
C VAL A 85 -7.89 -23.77 44.19
N ALA A 86 -8.06 -22.48 44.48
CA ALA A 86 -9.35 -21.79 44.49
C ALA A 86 -9.61 -21.09 43.16
N CYS A 87 -10.82 -21.23 42.62
CA CYS A 87 -11.34 -20.42 41.54
C CYS A 87 -12.12 -19.23 42.11
N CYS A 88 -11.74 -18.03 41.69
CA CYS A 88 -12.41 -16.78 41.98
C CYS A 88 -13.21 -16.38 40.73
N LEU A 89 -14.49 -16.74 40.68
CA LEU A 89 -15.32 -16.60 39.47
C LEU A 89 -16.00 -15.23 39.41
N ALA A 90 -15.75 -14.46 38.34
CA ALA A 90 -16.34 -13.14 38.14
C ALA A 90 -17.87 -13.21 37.99
N PRO A 91 -18.62 -12.19 38.48
CA PRO A 91 -20.08 -12.22 38.46
C PRO A 91 -20.69 -12.07 37.05
N SER A 92 -19.85 -11.87 36.04
CA SER A 92 -20.25 -11.79 34.62
C SER A 92 -20.40 -13.17 33.96
N PHE A 93 -20.11 -14.27 34.65
CA PHE A 93 -20.21 -15.61 34.08
C PHE A 93 -21.60 -15.93 33.45
N PRO A 94 -22.76 -15.48 33.99
CA PRO A 94 -24.06 -15.76 33.36
C PRO A 94 -24.22 -15.11 31.98
N ALA A 95 -23.46 -14.04 31.71
CA ALA A 95 -23.44 -13.40 30.40
C ALA A 95 -22.58 -14.18 29.38
N GLU A 96 -21.60 -14.95 29.83
CA GLU A 96 -20.76 -15.78 28.96
C GLU A 96 -21.36 -17.16 28.71
N PHE A 97 -21.76 -17.86 29.77
CA PHE A 97 -22.23 -19.24 29.75
C PHE A 97 -23.76 -19.31 29.64
N GLN A 98 -24.30 -18.68 28.59
CA GLN A 98 -25.74 -18.54 28.37
C GLN A 98 -26.45 -19.87 28.13
N GLU A 99 -25.69 -20.86 27.65
CA GLU A 99 -26.15 -22.24 27.44
C GLU A 99 -26.36 -23.01 28.76
N ILE A 100 -25.88 -22.48 29.90
CA ILE A 100 -25.99 -23.08 31.22
C ILE A 100 -27.06 -22.34 32.03
N MET A 101 -28.28 -22.90 32.08
CA MET A 101 -29.39 -22.27 32.80
C MET A 101 -29.24 -22.28 34.33
N ASP A 102 -28.62 -23.32 34.89
CA ASP A 102 -28.33 -23.48 36.32
C ASP A 102 -26.84 -23.29 36.59
N SER A 103 -26.49 -22.19 37.27
CA SER A 103 -25.10 -21.85 37.62
C SER A 103 -24.38 -22.94 38.40
N ARG A 104 -25.10 -23.82 39.12
CA ARG A 104 -24.51 -24.92 39.86
C ARG A 104 -23.81 -25.93 38.95
N ILE A 105 -24.25 -26.05 37.70
CA ILE A 105 -23.60 -26.90 36.71
C ILE A 105 -22.22 -26.35 36.38
N LEU A 106 -22.08 -25.03 36.16
CA LEU A 106 -20.78 -24.42 35.89
C LEU A 106 -19.82 -24.58 37.08
N VAL A 107 -20.31 -24.39 38.31
CA VAL A 107 -19.49 -24.60 39.51
C VAL A 107 -19.05 -26.06 39.63
N GLY A 108 -19.94 -27.01 39.35
CA GLY A 108 -19.59 -28.43 39.25
C GLY A 108 -18.51 -28.70 38.20
N MET A 109 -18.57 -28.01 37.05
CA MET A 109 -17.56 -28.16 35.98
C MET A 109 -16.19 -27.67 36.44
N LEU A 110 -16.15 -26.56 37.19
CA LEU A 110 -14.91 -26.03 37.77
C LEU A 110 -14.33 -26.98 38.82
N ARG A 111 -15.17 -27.59 39.66
CA ARG A 111 -14.71 -28.62 40.60
C ARG A 111 -14.15 -29.85 39.88
N GLN A 112 -14.85 -30.34 38.87
CA GLN A 112 -14.38 -31.45 38.04
C GLN A 112 -13.07 -31.13 37.29
N LEU A 113 -12.82 -29.85 37.01
CA LEU A 113 -11.57 -29.39 36.40
C LEU A 113 -10.38 -29.45 37.37
N GLY A 114 -10.62 -29.51 38.68
CA GLY A 114 -9.58 -29.61 39.72
C GLY A 114 -9.62 -28.49 40.77
N PHE A 115 -10.54 -27.52 40.67
CA PHE A 115 -10.65 -26.46 41.68
C PHE A 115 -11.26 -27.02 42.97
N ARG A 116 -10.49 -26.93 44.07
CA ARG A 116 -10.96 -27.36 45.41
C ARG A 116 -12.03 -26.43 45.96
N TYR A 117 -11.86 -25.13 45.74
CA TYR A 117 -12.83 -24.11 46.15
C TYR A 117 -13.25 -23.28 44.93
N VAL A 118 -14.52 -22.92 44.85
CA VAL A 118 -15.09 -22.05 43.83
C VAL A 118 -15.88 -20.96 44.54
N VAL A 119 -15.28 -19.78 44.64
CA VAL A 119 -15.85 -18.63 45.33
C VAL A 119 -16.29 -17.60 44.30
N GLU A 120 -17.47 -17.03 44.52
CA GLU A 120 -18.02 -16.01 43.64
C GLU A 120 -17.48 -14.61 44.02
N VAL A 121 -16.97 -13.89 43.03
CA VAL A 121 -16.44 -12.52 43.21
C VAL A 121 -17.52 -11.52 43.64
N ALA A 122 -18.80 -11.87 43.50
CA ALA A 122 -19.92 -11.04 43.95
C ALA A 122 -19.79 -10.62 45.43
N PHE A 123 -19.28 -11.50 46.31
CA PHE A 123 -19.09 -11.13 47.72
C PHE A 123 -17.99 -10.09 47.90
N GLY A 124 -16.85 -10.23 47.21
CA GLY A 124 -15.83 -9.18 47.19
C GLY A 124 -16.35 -7.86 46.59
N ALA A 125 -17.30 -7.92 45.66
CA ALA A 125 -17.98 -6.74 45.13
C ALA A 125 -18.89 -6.08 46.17
N ASP A 126 -19.52 -6.84 47.06
CA ASP A 126 -20.30 -6.31 48.19
C ASP A 126 -19.41 -5.59 49.21
N LEU A 127 -18.26 -6.19 49.55
CA LEU A 127 -17.26 -5.56 50.42
C LEU A 127 -16.75 -4.24 49.84
N VAL A 128 -16.38 -4.23 48.57
CA VAL A 128 -15.92 -3.02 47.88
C VAL A 128 -17.03 -1.97 47.82
N ALA A 129 -18.27 -2.37 47.51
CA ALA A 129 -19.42 -1.46 47.49
C ALA A 129 -19.68 -0.83 48.88
N ALA A 130 -19.51 -1.59 49.96
CA ALA A 130 -19.65 -1.07 51.32
C ALA A 130 -18.59 0.01 51.64
N GLU A 131 -17.33 -0.20 51.23
CA GLU A 131 -16.27 0.81 51.40
C GLU A 131 -16.52 2.07 50.55
N TYR A 132 -17.01 1.90 49.32
CA TYR A 132 -17.43 3.02 48.49
C TYR A 132 -18.54 3.84 49.15
N LYS A 133 -19.56 3.17 49.72
CA LYS A 133 -20.64 3.84 50.47
C LYS A 133 -20.10 4.70 51.60
N LYS A 134 -19.14 4.19 52.38
CA LYS A 134 -18.49 4.94 53.48
C LYS A 134 -17.78 6.19 52.97
N LEU A 135 -17.07 6.10 51.86
CA LEU A 135 -16.35 7.23 51.26
C LEU A 135 -17.28 8.29 50.67
N LEU A 136 -18.36 7.87 50.02
CA LEU A 136 -19.36 8.77 49.40
C LEU A 136 -20.18 9.53 50.44
N ASN A 137 -20.50 8.88 51.58
CA ASN A 137 -21.20 9.52 52.70
C ASN A 137 -20.25 10.31 53.62
N GLY A 138 -18.94 10.29 53.35
CA GLY A 138 -17.95 11.02 54.14
C GLY A 138 -18.09 12.54 54.00
N LYS A 139 -17.72 13.28 55.05
CA LYS A 139 -17.72 14.77 55.07
C LYS A 139 -16.65 15.41 54.17
N GLN A 140 -15.85 14.63 53.46
CA GLN A 140 -14.79 15.16 52.60
C GLN A 140 -15.38 15.77 51.32
N SER A 141 -14.89 16.95 50.93
CA SER A 141 -15.20 17.63 49.67
C SER A 141 -14.58 16.96 48.43
N LYS A 142 -14.20 15.68 48.53
CA LYS A 142 -13.43 14.97 47.52
C LYS A 142 -14.34 14.25 46.54
N HIS A 143 -14.05 14.41 45.25
CA HIS A 143 -14.78 13.76 44.16
C HIS A 143 -14.03 12.52 43.71
N TYR A 144 -14.78 11.45 43.47
CA TYR A 144 -14.22 10.11 43.34
C TYR A 144 -14.46 9.53 41.95
N ILE A 145 -13.44 8.84 41.44
CA ILE A 145 -13.47 8.00 40.25
C ILE A 145 -13.32 6.56 40.72
N ASN A 146 -14.22 5.68 40.30
CA ASN A 146 -14.15 4.27 40.64
C ASN A 146 -12.83 3.62 40.17
N SER A 147 -12.32 2.65 40.94
CA SER A 147 -11.04 1.97 40.70
C SER A 147 -11.17 0.48 40.40
N ASP A 148 -12.39 -0.05 40.31
CA ASP A 148 -12.66 -1.46 40.04
C ASP A 148 -12.31 -1.90 38.60
N CYS A 149 -12.34 -0.95 37.64
CA CYS A 149 -11.94 -1.14 36.26
C CYS A 149 -10.44 -0.82 36.06
N PRO A 150 -9.56 -1.83 35.86
CA PRO A 150 -8.10 -1.59 35.82
C PRO A 150 -7.66 -0.75 34.62
N ALA A 151 -8.41 -0.82 33.52
CA ALA A 151 -8.16 0.02 32.35
C ALA A 151 -8.41 1.51 32.63
N ILE A 152 -9.41 1.85 33.45
CA ILE A 152 -9.67 3.23 33.88
C ILE A 152 -8.57 3.70 34.84
N VAL A 153 -8.18 2.86 35.80
CA VAL A 153 -7.05 3.14 36.70
C VAL A 153 -5.78 3.44 35.89
N ASN A 154 -5.45 2.60 34.90
CA ASN A 154 -4.28 2.81 34.05
C ASN A 154 -4.42 4.07 33.18
N TYR A 155 -5.62 4.36 32.69
CA TYR A 155 -5.87 5.60 31.92
C TYR A 155 -5.60 6.84 32.77
N VAL A 156 -6.14 6.91 33.99
CA VAL A 156 -5.87 8.01 34.92
C VAL A 156 -4.38 8.08 35.24
N ARG A 157 -3.73 6.95 35.54
CA ARG A 157 -2.30 6.91 35.87
C ARG A 157 -1.40 7.44 34.76
N TYR A 158 -1.72 7.14 33.50
CA TYR A 158 -0.87 7.44 32.34
C TYR A 158 -1.19 8.78 31.69
N TYR A 159 -2.44 9.23 31.71
CA TYR A 159 -2.91 10.38 30.95
C TYR A 159 -3.43 11.52 31.81
N PHE A 160 -3.84 11.25 33.06
CA PHE A 160 -4.34 12.26 34.01
C PHE A 160 -3.71 12.09 35.40
N PRO A 161 -2.37 12.15 35.54
CA PRO A 161 -1.69 11.84 36.80
C PRO A 161 -2.07 12.78 37.97
N LYS A 162 -2.62 13.96 37.67
CA LYS A 162 -3.20 14.89 38.64
C LYS A 162 -4.52 14.39 39.27
N LEU A 163 -5.26 13.51 38.57
CA LEU A 163 -6.51 12.91 39.05
C LEU A 163 -6.29 11.59 39.82
N ILE A 164 -5.05 11.17 40.04
CA ILE A 164 -4.76 9.92 40.76
C ILE A 164 -5.34 9.92 42.17
N ASP A 165 -5.29 11.07 42.84
CA ASP A 165 -5.85 11.19 44.17
C ASP A 165 -7.39 11.10 44.16
N SER A 166 -8.05 11.36 43.02
CA SER A 166 -9.48 11.17 42.85
C SER A 166 -9.89 9.70 42.66
N LEU A 167 -8.96 8.78 42.38
CA LEU A 167 -9.28 7.36 42.35
C LEU A 167 -9.67 6.86 43.76
N VAL A 168 -10.74 6.08 43.84
CA VAL A 168 -11.15 5.45 45.10
C VAL A 168 -10.02 4.51 45.56
N PRO A 169 -9.43 4.71 46.77
CA PRO A 169 -8.27 3.97 47.26
C PRO A 169 -8.65 2.58 47.82
N VAL A 170 -9.53 1.88 47.11
CA VAL A 170 -10.03 0.55 47.45
C VAL A 170 -9.60 -0.42 46.35
N VAL A 171 -9.25 -1.65 46.73
CA VAL A 171 -8.89 -2.71 45.80
C VAL A 171 -10.08 -3.13 44.93
N SER A 172 -9.80 -3.79 43.81
CA SER A 172 -10.88 -4.31 42.96
C SER A 172 -11.60 -5.53 43.59
N PRO A 173 -12.85 -5.85 43.19
CA PRO A 173 -13.59 -6.99 43.73
C PRO A 173 -12.87 -8.34 43.64
N MET A 174 -12.04 -8.52 42.60
CA MET A 174 -11.18 -9.70 42.44
C MET A 174 -10.18 -9.82 43.60
N ILE A 175 -9.49 -8.73 43.91
CA ILE A 175 -8.46 -8.69 44.96
C ILE A 175 -9.12 -8.78 46.34
N ALA A 176 -10.25 -8.11 46.55
CA ALA A 176 -11.05 -8.27 47.76
C ALA A 176 -11.43 -9.74 48.00
N THR A 177 -11.93 -10.43 46.96
CA THR A 177 -12.28 -11.85 47.05
C THR A 177 -11.05 -12.73 47.29
N ALA A 178 -9.91 -12.43 46.68
CA ALA A 178 -8.67 -13.16 46.92
C ALA A 178 -8.22 -13.04 48.40
N ARG A 179 -8.31 -11.84 48.98
CA ARG A 179 -8.03 -11.60 50.41
C ARG A 179 -9.01 -12.36 51.32
N VAL A 180 -10.30 -12.43 50.96
CA VAL A 180 -11.29 -13.26 51.66
C VAL A 180 -10.92 -14.74 51.60
N ILE A 181 -10.58 -15.26 50.41
CA ILE A 181 -10.16 -16.66 50.23
C ILE A 181 -8.96 -16.99 51.12
N ARG A 182 -7.95 -16.13 51.16
CA ARG A 182 -6.76 -16.33 52.00
C ARG A 182 -7.09 -16.32 53.49
N LYS A 183 -7.97 -15.41 53.93
CA LYS A 183 -8.41 -15.32 55.33
C LYS A 183 -9.22 -16.55 55.76
N GLN A 184 -10.04 -17.12 54.87
CA GLN A 184 -10.95 -18.22 55.20
C GLN A 184 -10.34 -19.61 54.99
N TYR A 185 -9.55 -19.79 53.93
CA TYR A 185 -9.01 -21.08 53.50
C TYR A 185 -7.50 -21.21 53.68
N GLY A 186 -6.84 -20.18 54.22
CA GLY A 186 -5.40 -20.14 54.50
C GLY A 186 -4.57 -19.49 53.38
N ASN A 187 -3.35 -19.09 53.73
CA ASN A 187 -2.46 -18.35 52.82
C ASN A 187 -1.77 -19.23 51.76
N ASP A 188 -1.66 -20.54 51.99
CA ASP A 188 -0.96 -21.47 51.10
C ASP A 188 -1.77 -21.85 49.85
N ILE A 189 -3.05 -21.46 49.82
CA ILE A 189 -3.93 -21.74 48.69
C ILE A 189 -3.52 -20.91 47.46
N ARG A 190 -3.52 -21.57 46.31
CA ARG A 190 -3.34 -20.90 45.02
C ARG A 190 -4.67 -20.36 44.54
N ILE A 191 -4.70 -19.14 44.02
CA ILE A 191 -5.92 -18.46 43.60
C ILE A 191 -5.87 -18.15 42.11
N VAL A 192 -6.84 -18.67 41.37
CA VAL A 192 -7.05 -18.37 39.95
C VAL A 192 -8.31 -17.56 39.80
N PHE A 193 -8.19 -16.31 39.33
CA PHE A 193 -9.36 -15.55 38.92
C PHE A 193 -9.80 -15.92 37.52
N VAL A 194 -11.11 -16.03 37.32
CA VAL A 194 -11.72 -16.31 36.02
C VAL A 194 -12.74 -15.23 35.68
N GLY A 195 -12.51 -14.48 34.60
CA GLY A 195 -13.40 -13.36 34.27
C GLY A 195 -13.32 -12.82 32.84
N PRO A 196 -13.97 -11.69 32.55
CA PRO A 196 -14.16 -11.21 31.18
C PRO A 196 -13.06 -10.23 30.72
N CYS A 197 -12.05 -9.97 31.54
CA CYS A 197 -11.15 -8.82 31.36
C CYS A 197 -9.70 -9.23 31.24
N ILE A 198 -9.04 -8.79 30.17
CA ILE A 198 -7.59 -8.96 29.97
C ILE A 198 -6.80 -8.05 30.92
N ALA A 199 -7.29 -6.84 31.19
CA ALA A 199 -6.59 -5.88 32.07
C ALA A 199 -6.42 -6.40 33.51
N LYS A 200 -7.27 -7.35 33.96
CA LYS A 200 -7.13 -8.00 35.27
C LYS A 200 -5.84 -8.82 35.40
N LYS A 201 -5.24 -9.25 34.29
CA LYS A 201 -3.92 -9.91 34.29
C LYS A 201 -2.79 -8.99 34.78
N ASN A 202 -2.98 -7.67 34.84
CA ASN A 202 -2.01 -6.73 35.45
C ASN A 202 -2.02 -6.75 36.98
N GLU A 203 -3.08 -7.27 37.60
CA GLU A 203 -3.22 -7.34 39.06
C GLU A 203 -2.77 -8.71 39.62
N VAL A 204 -1.95 -9.46 38.86
CA VAL A 204 -1.30 -10.70 39.32
C VAL A 204 -0.27 -10.36 40.41
N GLY A 205 -0.26 -11.15 41.48
CA GLY A 205 0.55 -10.95 42.69
C GLY A 205 -0.26 -11.28 43.93
N GLU A 206 -1.45 -10.72 44.06
CA GLU A 206 -2.44 -11.08 45.09
C GLU A 206 -3.22 -12.35 44.70
N VAL A 207 -3.54 -12.47 43.41
CA VAL A 207 -3.96 -13.70 42.75
C VAL A 207 -2.76 -14.33 42.03
N ASP A 208 -2.71 -15.65 41.98
CA ASP A 208 -1.62 -16.39 41.34
C ASP A 208 -1.75 -16.37 39.81
N GLN A 209 -2.96 -16.51 39.28
CA GLN A 209 -3.23 -16.50 37.84
C GLN A 209 -4.59 -15.90 37.50
N VAL A 210 -4.71 -15.44 36.25
CA VAL A 210 -5.94 -14.87 35.70
C VAL A 210 -6.26 -15.53 34.36
N LEU A 211 -7.40 -16.22 34.30
CA LEU A 211 -7.99 -16.72 33.05
C LEU A 211 -9.11 -15.79 32.59
N THR A 212 -9.13 -15.53 31.29
CA THR A 212 -10.34 -15.03 30.64
C THR A 212 -11.38 -16.14 30.52
N PHE A 213 -12.65 -15.81 30.29
CA PHE A 213 -13.65 -16.84 30.07
C PHE A 213 -13.41 -17.65 28.79
N VAL A 214 -12.88 -17.03 27.73
CA VAL A 214 -12.48 -17.75 26.51
C VAL A 214 -11.38 -18.77 26.82
N GLU A 215 -10.41 -18.40 27.66
CA GLU A 215 -9.38 -19.34 28.14
C GLU A 215 -9.96 -20.46 29.01
N LEU A 216 -10.95 -20.18 29.88
CA LEU A 216 -11.65 -21.22 30.64
C LEU A 216 -12.39 -22.19 29.71
N ARG A 217 -13.10 -21.69 28.69
CA ARG A 217 -13.78 -22.55 27.70
C ARG A 217 -12.80 -23.46 26.99
N GLU A 218 -11.64 -22.95 26.62
CA GLU A 218 -10.57 -23.77 26.04
C GLU A 218 -10.11 -24.87 27.00
N LEU A 219 -9.88 -24.53 28.27
CA LEU A 219 -9.42 -25.49 29.28
C LEU A 219 -10.47 -26.60 29.53
N LEU A 220 -11.74 -26.25 29.65
CA LEU A 220 -12.86 -27.21 29.75
C LEU A 220 -12.94 -28.12 28.52
N THR A 221 -12.72 -27.57 27.33
CA THR A 221 -12.71 -28.34 26.07
C THR A 221 -11.54 -29.30 26.02
N ARG A 222 -10.33 -28.86 26.38
CA ARG A 222 -9.11 -29.70 26.44
C ARG A 222 -9.29 -30.90 27.38
N LYS A 223 -9.89 -30.69 28.57
CA LYS A 223 -10.18 -31.76 29.54
C LYS A 223 -11.51 -32.49 29.26
N LYS A 224 -12.19 -32.21 28.13
CA LYS A 224 -13.43 -32.86 27.67
C LYS A 224 -14.60 -32.80 28.69
N ILE A 225 -14.66 -31.75 29.51
CA ILE A 225 -15.72 -31.55 30.51
C ILE A 225 -16.95 -30.96 29.83
N LYS A 226 -18.12 -31.58 30.02
CA LYS A 226 -19.39 -31.15 29.41
C LYS A 226 -20.47 -30.96 30.48
N PRO A 227 -21.35 -29.95 30.35
CA PRO A 227 -22.42 -29.68 31.32
C PRO A 227 -23.27 -30.91 31.67
N ALA A 228 -23.60 -31.75 30.68
CA ALA A 228 -24.46 -32.93 30.86
C ALA A 228 -23.85 -34.07 31.70
N LYS A 229 -22.54 -34.05 31.98
CA LYS A 229 -21.83 -35.14 32.70
C LYS A 229 -21.33 -34.73 34.09
N VAL A 230 -21.76 -33.57 34.57
CA VAL A 230 -21.25 -32.93 35.77
C VAL A 230 -22.31 -32.96 36.86
N THR A 231 -21.89 -33.27 38.09
CA THR A 231 -22.74 -33.10 39.27
C THR A 231 -22.85 -31.62 39.63
N PRO A 232 -24.05 -31.03 39.68
CA PRO A 232 -24.22 -29.63 40.08
C PRO A 232 -23.68 -29.39 41.50
N SER A 233 -22.99 -28.27 41.71
CA SER A 233 -22.42 -27.88 43.00
C SER A 233 -22.64 -26.39 43.28
N GLY A 234 -22.75 -26.00 44.55
CA GLY A 234 -22.85 -24.60 44.95
C GLY A 234 -21.49 -23.92 45.05
N PHE A 235 -21.49 -22.59 45.03
CA PHE A 235 -20.32 -21.80 45.41
C PHE A 235 -19.95 -22.06 46.87
N ASP A 236 -18.66 -22.01 47.18
CA ASP A 236 -18.20 -22.00 48.56
C ASP A 236 -18.49 -20.62 49.19
N PRO A 237 -18.86 -20.58 50.49
CA PRO A 237 -19.12 -19.33 51.20
C PRO A 237 -17.86 -18.47 51.32
N PRO A 238 -17.97 -17.15 51.55
CA PRO A 238 -19.21 -16.40 51.70
C PRO A 238 -19.93 -16.14 50.36
N ILE A 239 -21.27 -16.20 50.38
CA ILE A 239 -22.10 -15.98 49.20
C ILE A 239 -22.40 -14.49 49.04
N GLY A 240 -22.12 -13.93 47.86
CA GLY A 240 -22.41 -12.52 47.56
C GLY A 240 -23.89 -12.24 47.32
N GLY A 241 -24.35 -11.05 47.66
CA GLY A 241 -25.70 -10.56 47.41
C GLY A 241 -25.80 -9.84 46.06
N LYS A 242 -26.22 -8.56 46.11
CA LYS A 242 -26.43 -7.70 44.94
C LYS A 242 -25.14 -7.42 44.14
N GLY A 243 -23.96 -7.77 44.65
CA GLY A 243 -22.68 -7.73 43.93
C GLY A 243 -22.63 -8.55 42.64
N ALA A 244 -23.60 -9.45 42.41
CA ALA A 244 -23.79 -10.09 41.11
C ALA A 244 -24.14 -9.08 39.99
N LEU A 245 -24.67 -7.89 40.31
CA LEU A 245 -24.99 -6.83 39.35
C LEU A 245 -23.80 -5.95 38.97
N PHE A 246 -22.66 -6.07 39.66
CA PHE A 246 -21.46 -5.26 39.40
C PHE A 246 -20.97 -5.23 37.94
N PRO A 247 -21.11 -6.29 37.11
CA PRO A 247 -20.64 -6.28 35.73
C PRO A 247 -21.39 -5.38 34.74
N ILE A 248 -22.58 -4.90 35.09
CA ILE A 248 -23.42 -4.07 34.22
C ILE A 248 -23.30 -2.60 34.63
N SER A 249 -23.54 -1.67 33.71
CA SER A 249 -23.57 -0.23 34.03
C SER A 249 -24.58 0.08 35.15
N ARG A 250 -24.18 0.98 36.08
CA ARG A 250 -24.84 1.27 37.35
C ARG A 250 -24.83 0.10 38.34
N GLY A 251 -24.03 -0.93 38.07
CA GLY A 251 -23.97 -2.15 38.86
C GLY A 251 -23.37 -1.92 40.24
N LEU A 252 -22.33 -1.10 40.33
CA LEU A 252 -21.70 -0.69 41.59
C LEU A 252 -22.73 0.00 42.50
N PHE A 253 -23.43 1.02 41.98
CA PHE A 253 -24.39 1.77 42.79
C PHE A 253 -25.68 1.02 43.06
N ARG A 254 -26.13 0.11 42.19
CA ARG A 254 -27.25 -0.78 42.53
C ARG A 254 -26.93 -1.75 43.65
N ASN A 255 -25.65 -2.04 43.87
CA ASN A 255 -25.19 -2.86 44.99
C ASN A 255 -25.18 -2.06 46.30
N ILE A 256 -24.84 -0.78 46.23
CA ILE A 256 -24.94 0.16 47.34
C ILE A 256 -26.41 0.54 47.49
N ASP A 257 -27.18 -0.05 48.42
CA ASP A 257 -28.60 0.33 48.60
C ASP A 257 -28.76 1.86 48.59
N ILE A 258 -29.36 2.35 47.49
CA ILE A 258 -29.28 3.75 47.04
C ILE A 258 -30.07 4.66 47.96
N ASP A 259 -31.10 4.10 48.62
CA ASP A 259 -31.97 4.76 49.58
C ASP A 259 -31.22 5.38 50.80
N GLY A 260 -29.89 5.19 50.91
CA GLY A 260 -29.04 5.80 51.93
C GLY A 260 -27.83 6.57 51.42
N ILE A 261 -27.81 7.01 50.16
CA ILE A 261 -26.82 7.95 49.62
C ILE A 261 -27.44 9.35 49.63
N GLU A 262 -26.96 10.26 50.48
CA GLU A 262 -27.50 11.64 50.58
C GLU A 262 -27.33 12.49 49.30
N LYS A 263 -26.66 11.96 48.26
CA LYS A 263 -26.19 12.68 47.07
C LYS A 263 -26.27 11.86 45.77
N GLU A 264 -27.34 11.10 45.56
CA GLU A 264 -27.51 10.29 44.33
C GLU A 264 -27.43 11.13 43.05
N ASP A 265 -27.99 12.35 43.05
CA ASP A 265 -27.99 13.30 41.93
C ASP A 265 -26.59 13.74 41.45
N LYS A 266 -25.54 13.37 42.19
CA LYS A 266 -24.15 13.72 41.89
C LYS A 266 -23.36 12.57 41.28
N ILE A 267 -24.00 11.48 40.86
CA ILE A 267 -23.32 10.34 40.24
C ILE A 267 -23.48 10.38 38.73
N ILE A 268 -22.37 10.43 37.99
CA ILE A 268 -22.33 10.35 36.54
C ILE A 268 -21.70 9.03 36.12
N VAL A 269 -22.34 8.34 35.17
CA VAL A 269 -21.94 7.01 34.71
C VAL A 269 -21.65 7.05 33.22
N ALA A 270 -20.48 6.55 32.82
CA ALA A 270 -20.11 6.38 31.42
C ALA A 270 -19.52 4.99 31.17
N GLU A 271 -19.81 4.43 29.99
CA GLU A 271 -19.29 3.12 29.61
C GLU A 271 -18.88 3.07 28.14
N GLY A 272 -17.78 2.36 27.85
CA GLY A 272 -17.25 2.27 26.49
C GLY A 272 -16.24 3.35 26.16
N GLN A 273 -15.56 3.16 25.03
CA GLN A 273 -14.24 3.73 24.77
C GLN A 273 -14.17 5.23 24.49
N GLU A 274 -15.28 5.82 24.10
CA GLU A 274 -15.37 7.26 23.83
C GLU A 274 -15.86 7.99 25.09
N ASP A 275 -17.03 7.59 25.59
CA ASP A 275 -17.73 8.23 26.71
C ASP A 275 -16.87 8.35 27.98
N PHE A 276 -16.07 7.33 28.35
CA PHE A 276 -15.23 7.44 29.55
C PHE A 276 -14.11 8.48 29.39
N LYS A 277 -13.56 8.66 28.18
CA LYS A 277 -12.45 9.60 27.93
C LYS A 277 -12.96 11.03 27.99
N GLU A 278 -14.10 11.27 27.35
CA GLU A 278 -14.79 12.56 27.36
C GLU A 278 -15.10 12.95 28.80
N LEU A 279 -15.74 12.05 29.55
CA LEU A 279 -16.13 12.32 30.93
C LEU A 279 -14.93 12.58 31.86
N ILE A 280 -13.82 11.84 31.73
CA ILE A 280 -12.60 12.13 32.52
C ILE A 280 -11.99 13.48 32.12
N SER A 281 -12.00 13.83 30.83
CA SER A 281 -11.49 15.12 30.36
C SER A 281 -12.33 16.29 30.92
N GLU A 282 -13.65 16.16 30.95
CA GLU A 282 -14.54 17.17 31.55
C GLU A 282 -14.36 17.26 33.07
N PHE A 283 -14.16 16.12 33.73
CA PHE A 283 -13.84 16.06 35.16
C PHE A 283 -12.51 16.76 35.48
N ASP A 284 -11.48 16.52 34.68
CA ASP A 284 -10.16 17.17 34.80
C ASP A 284 -10.21 18.69 34.63
N LYS A 285 -11.12 19.17 33.77
CA LYS A 285 -11.37 20.60 33.54
C LYS A 285 -12.25 21.25 34.62
N GLY A 286 -12.75 20.48 35.59
CA GLY A 286 -13.63 20.97 36.65
C GLY A 286 -15.05 21.32 36.20
N LEU A 287 -15.49 20.86 35.03
CA LEU A 287 -16.80 21.20 34.46
C LEU A 287 -17.97 20.45 35.14
N LEU A 288 -17.67 19.36 35.86
CA LEU A 288 -18.66 18.45 36.44
C LEU A 288 -18.99 18.76 37.91
N GLY A 289 -18.55 19.90 38.42
CA GLY A 289 -18.81 20.35 39.79
C GLY A 289 -18.40 19.31 40.82
N SER A 290 -19.37 18.86 41.63
CA SER A 290 -19.13 17.96 42.77
C SER A 290 -19.50 16.49 42.54
N SER A 291 -19.46 16.05 41.28
CA SER A 291 -19.92 14.73 40.87
C SER A 291 -18.92 13.60 41.11
N HIS A 292 -19.42 12.40 41.41
CA HIS A 292 -18.67 11.15 41.46
C HIS A 292 -18.85 10.38 40.14
N LEU A 293 -17.82 9.66 39.71
CA LEU A 293 -17.80 8.95 38.43
C LEU A 293 -17.77 7.42 38.61
N GLU A 294 -18.67 6.72 37.93
CA GLU A 294 -18.56 5.29 37.63
C GLU A 294 -18.27 5.10 36.15
N LEU A 295 -17.07 4.62 35.88
CA LEU A 295 -16.52 4.47 34.55
C LEU A 295 -16.23 3.01 34.26
N LEU A 296 -16.68 2.55 33.10
CA LEU A 296 -16.31 1.26 32.55
C LEU A 296 -15.67 1.46 31.18
N CYS A 297 -14.45 0.94 31.00
CA CYS A 297 -13.77 1.04 29.71
C CYS A 297 -14.52 0.30 28.59
N CYS A 298 -15.24 -0.77 28.95
CA CYS A 298 -16.11 -1.53 28.05
C CYS A 298 -17.58 -1.14 28.27
N ARG A 299 -18.47 -1.48 27.33
CA ARG A 299 -19.94 -1.36 27.50
C ARG A 299 -20.47 -2.41 28.48
N GLY A 300 -20.06 -2.29 29.73
CA GLY A 300 -20.16 -3.31 30.78
C GLY A 300 -19.00 -4.30 30.72
N CYS A 301 -18.65 -4.89 31.87
CA CYS A 301 -17.73 -6.03 31.93
C CYS A 301 -18.30 -7.23 31.14
N ILE A 302 -19.62 -7.27 30.93
CA ILE A 302 -20.32 -8.23 30.06
C ILE A 302 -19.99 -8.09 28.56
N MET A 303 -19.25 -7.07 28.15
CA MET A 303 -18.71 -6.91 26.80
C MET A 303 -17.17 -6.83 26.82
N GLY A 304 -16.55 -7.34 27.88
CA GLY A 304 -15.10 -7.35 28.04
C GLY A 304 -14.39 -8.21 27.00
N PRO A 305 -13.10 -7.93 26.71
CA PRO A 305 -12.33 -8.61 25.66
C PRO A 305 -12.00 -10.08 25.96
N GLY A 306 -12.21 -10.54 27.19
CA GLY A 306 -12.05 -11.93 27.62
C GLY A 306 -13.32 -12.77 27.49
N MET A 307 -14.37 -12.22 26.89
CA MET A 307 -15.63 -12.90 26.58
C MET A 307 -15.65 -13.38 25.13
N SER A 308 -16.55 -14.30 24.80
CA SER A 308 -16.73 -14.76 23.42
C SER A 308 -17.13 -13.60 22.47
N PRO A 309 -16.58 -13.54 21.25
CA PRO A 309 -16.60 -12.34 20.39
C PRO A 309 -17.97 -11.95 19.79
N ASN A 310 -18.99 -12.82 19.86
CA ASN A 310 -20.30 -12.61 19.21
C ASN A 310 -21.49 -12.49 20.19
N GLY A 311 -21.25 -12.23 21.47
CA GLY A 311 -22.35 -12.12 22.44
C GLY A 311 -23.17 -10.84 22.26
N LEU A 312 -24.49 -10.98 22.31
CA LEU A 312 -25.43 -9.86 22.23
C LEU A 312 -25.49 -9.11 23.57
N ARG A 313 -25.13 -7.81 23.58
CA ARG A 313 -25.06 -6.97 24.79
C ARG A 313 -26.31 -7.02 25.66
N TYR A 314 -27.49 -6.84 25.07
CA TYR A 314 -28.74 -6.75 25.81
C TYR A 314 -29.19 -8.11 26.37
N ALA A 315 -28.97 -9.20 25.61
CA ALA A 315 -29.21 -10.56 26.11
C ALA A 315 -28.28 -10.90 27.29
N ARG A 316 -27.00 -10.55 27.17
CA ARG A 316 -26.02 -10.68 28.27
C ARG A 316 -26.47 -9.94 29.52
N ARG A 317 -26.96 -8.70 29.37
CA ARG A 317 -27.50 -7.91 30.48
C ARG A 317 -28.73 -8.57 31.11
N ALA A 318 -29.65 -9.09 30.31
CA ALA A 318 -30.83 -9.81 30.80
C ALA A 318 -30.45 -11.03 31.64
N ASN A 319 -29.49 -11.84 31.17
CA ASN A 319 -29.02 -13.02 31.90
C ASN A 319 -28.44 -12.70 33.28
N ILE A 320 -27.70 -11.59 33.41
CA ILE A 320 -27.19 -11.13 34.71
C ILE A 320 -28.33 -10.74 35.64
N ASN A 321 -29.32 -10.00 35.14
CA ASN A 321 -30.49 -9.61 35.93
C ASN A 321 -31.30 -10.83 36.38
N ASP A 322 -31.51 -11.82 35.49
CA ASP A 322 -32.26 -13.03 35.80
C ASP A 322 -31.50 -13.95 36.76
N TYR A 323 -30.18 -14.04 36.64
CA TYR A 323 -29.33 -14.72 37.61
C TYR A 323 -29.45 -14.06 39.00
N ASN A 324 -29.27 -12.73 39.07
CA ASN A 324 -29.39 -12.00 40.33
C ASN A 324 -30.79 -12.12 40.94
N ARG A 325 -31.85 -12.01 40.13
CA ARG A 325 -33.24 -12.17 40.59
C ARG A 325 -33.48 -13.56 41.20
N ARG A 326 -32.99 -14.62 40.55
CA ARG A 326 -33.10 -15.99 41.07
C ARG A 326 -32.30 -16.17 42.36
N LYS A 327 -31.08 -15.64 42.40
CA LYS A 327 -30.20 -15.67 43.57
C LYS A 327 -30.86 -15.00 44.79
N MET A 328 -31.43 -13.80 44.59
CA MET A 328 -32.03 -13.01 45.67
C MET A 328 -33.33 -13.59 46.23
N ARG A 329 -34.03 -14.51 45.53
CA ARG A 329 -35.30 -15.09 46.01
C ARG A 329 -35.16 -15.86 47.32
N ASN A 330 -34.07 -16.61 47.48
CA ASN A 330 -33.80 -17.45 48.65
C ASN A 330 -32.49 -17.03 49.33
N PHE A 331 -32.14 -15.73 49.23
CA PHE A 331 -30.86 -15.23 49.74
C PHE A 331 -30.92 -15.01 51.25
N ASP A 332 -30.04 -15.67 51.99
CA ASP A 332 -29.91 -15.46 53.42
C ASP A 332 -29.22 -14.12 53.70
N THR A 333 -30.04 -13.10 53.96
CA THR A 333 -29.56 -11.74 54.21
C THR A 333 -28.90 -11.64 55.59
N GLN A 334 -29.24 -12.51 56.54
CA GLN A 334 -28.67 -12.49 57.88
C GLN A 334 -27.26 -13.06 57.85
N GLU A 335 -27.09 -14.24 57.24
CA GLU A 335 -25.78 -14.86 57.04
C GLU A 335 -24.83 -13.95 56.24
N TRP A 336 -25.34 -13.27 55.21
CA TRP A 336 -24.56 -12.30 54.45
C TRP A 336 -24.08 -11.12 55.31
N LYS A 337 -24.93 -10.55 56.17
CA LYS A 337 -24.55 -9.46 57.09
C LYS A 337 -23.50 -9.93 58.10
N GLU A 338 -23.66 -11.13 58.63
CA GLU A 338 -22.70 -11.73 59.57
C GLU A 338 -21.33 -11.94 58.91
N ASN A 339 -21.31 -12.46 57.67
CA ASN A 339 -20.09 -12.60 56.88
C ASN A 339 -19.41 -11.25 56.58
N LEU A 340 -20.18 -10.20 56.26
CA LEU A 340 -19.63 -8.85 56.07
C LEU A 340 -19.01 -8.30 57.36
N GLN A 341 -19.65 -8.53 58.51
CA GLN A 341 -19.12 -8.09 59.81
C GLN A 341 -17.86 -8.87 60.20
N ALA A 342 -17.84 -10.19 60.01
CA ALA A 342 -16.70 -11.05 60.30
C ALA A 342 -15.44 -10.73 59.46
N LEU A 343 -15.64 -10.08 58.31
CA LEU A 343 -14.58 -9.68 57.38
C LEU A 343 -14.37 -8.15 57.35
N SER A 344 -14.92 -7.41 58.31
CA SER A 344 -14.86 -5.94 58.35
C SER A 344 -13.47 -5.36 58.64
N ASP A 345 -12.59 -6.15 59.25
CA ASP A 345 -11.17 -5.86 59.53
C ASP A 345 -10.24 -6.16 58.34
N LEU A 346 -10.77 -6.75 57.27
CA LEU A 346 -9.97 -7.05 56.08
C LEU A 346 -9.47 -5.74 55.46
N ASP A 347 -8.15 -5.60 55.31
CA ASP A 347 -7.61 -4.42 54.63
C ASP A 347 -8.04 -4.47 53.16
N LEU A 348 -8.79 -3.47 52.72
CA LEU A 348 -9.21 -3.29 51.33
C LEU A 348 -8.56 -2.08 50.67
N ARG A 349 -7.59 -1.43 51.35
CA ARG A 349 -6.95 -0.22 50.84
C ARG A 349 -5.99 -0.53 49.71
N GLN A 350 -5.87 0.42 48.79
CA GLN A 350 -4.91 0.41 47.70
C GLN A 350 -4.30 1.79 47.49
N LYS A 351 -3.04 1.83 47.07
CA LYS A 351 -2.36 3.05 46.62
C LYS A 351 -2.09 2.98 45.13
N PHE A 352 -2.20 4.13 44.46
CA PHE A 352 -1.91 4.26 43.04
C PHE A 352 -0.64 5.09 42.85
N GLN A 353 0.20 4.69 41.90
CA GLN A 353 1.43 5.41 41.57
C GLN A 353 1.24 6.21 40.28
N LYS A 354 1.75 7.45 40.28
CA LYS A 354 1.81 8.30 39.09
C LYS A 354 2.78 7.71 38.09
N ALA A 355 2.39 7.62 36.82
CA ALA A 355 3.34 7.32 35.77
C ALA A 355 4.01 8.63 35.34
N GLU A 356 5.34 8.63 35.33
CA GLU A 356 6.09 9.74 34.75
C GLU A 356 6.02 9.61 33.24
N LYS A 357 5.41 10.60 32.58
CA LYS A 357 5.41 10.66 31.13
C LYS A 357 5.41 12.09 30.64
N MET A 358 6.39 12.42 29.80
CA MET A 358 6.35 13.61 28.96
C MET A 358 5.83 13.20 27.57
N ILE A 359 4.69 13.76 27.18
CA ILE A 359 4.27 13.74 25.77
C ILE A 359 4.73 15.07 25.19
N ASN A 360 5.79 15.04 24.38
CA ASN A 360 6.22 16.23 23.67
C ASN A 360 5.23 16.51 22.54
N MET A 361 4.61 17.68 22.59
CA MET A 361 3.77 18.17 21.51
C MET A 361 4.66 18.76 20.43
N PRO A 362 4.50 18.34 19.17
CA PRO A 362 5.23 18.94 18.06
C PRO A 362 4.78 20.39 17.85
N ASN A 363 5.66 21.21 17.29
CA ASN A 363 5.33 22.59 16.94
C ASN A 363 4.51 22.64 15.63
N GLU A 364 3.89 23.79 15.33
CA GLU A 364 3.05 23.94 14.13
C GLU A 364 3.82 23.75 12.82
N ASP A 365 5.10 24.12 12.78
CA ASP A 365 5.91 23.99 11.56
C ASP A 365 6.16 22.52 11.19
N GLN A 366 6.45 21.67 12.18
CA GLN A 366 6.58 20.23 12.00
C GLN A 366 5.28 19.60 11.50
N ILE A 367 4.14 20.03 12.05
CA ILE A 367 2.81 19.54 11.65
C ILE A 367 2.53 19.92 10.19
N LYS A 368 2.80 21.19 9.81
CA LYS A 368 2.62 21.67 8.43
C LYS A 368 3.50 20.92 7.43
N GLN A 369 4.77 20.69 7.76
CA GLN A 369 5.69 19.92 6.90
C GLN A 369 5.14 18.52 6.59
N VAL A 370 4.60 17.83 7.60
CA VAL A 370 3.99 16.51 7.40
C VAL A 370 2.71 16.58 6.57
N LEU A 371 1.84 17.57 6.81
CA LEU A 371 0.64 17.78 6.01
C LEU A 371 0.97 18.01 4.53
N HIS A 372 1.96 18.85 4.24
CA HIS A 372 2.45 19.08 2.88
C HIS A 372 3.00 17.79 2.26
N SER A 373 3.73 16.97 3.02
CA SER A 373 4.25 15.67 2.53
C SER A 373 3.15 14.67 2.16
N MET A 374 1.91 14.88 2.64
CA MET A 374 0.72 14.09 2.30
C MET A 374 -0.18 14.80 1.27
N ASN A 375 0.35 15.77 0.51
CA ASN A 375 -0.37 16.60 -0.45
C ASN A 375 -1.54 17.38 0.16
N LYS A 376 -1.38 17.91 1.37
CA LYS A 376 -2.38 18.76 2.04
C LYS A 376 -1.79 20.15 2.26
N TYR A 377 -2.21 21.10 1.44
CA TYR A 377 -1.66 22.47 1.40
C TYR A 377 -2.65 23.51 1.93
N SER A 378 -3.95 23.21 1.88
CA SER A 378 -5.02 24.08 2.39
C SER A 378 -6.02 23.31 3.26
N ASP A 379 -6.91 24.06 3.92
CA ASP A 379 -7.98 23.47 4.74
C ASP A 379 -8.96 22.63 3.91
N ASP A 380 -9.14 22.93 2.63
CA ASP A 380 -10.00 22.15 1.71
C ASP A 380 -9.46 20.73 1.47
N ASP A 381 -8.14 20.53 1.62
CA ASP A 381 -7.50 19.21 1.51
C ASP A 381 -7.74 18.34 2.77
N TYR A 382 -8.25 18.92 3.85
CA TYR A 382 -8.44 18.23 5.13
C TYR A 382 -9.76 17.47 5.16
N LEU A 383 -9.81 16.34 4.48
CA LEU A 383 -11.01 15.48 4.44
C LEU A 383 -11.47 14.98 5.82
N ASN A 384 -10.57 14.89 6.81
CA ASN A 384 -10.87 14.44 8.18
C ASN A 384 -11.71 13.14 8.25
N CYS A 385 -11.48 12.21 7.30
CA CYS A 385 -12.36 11.06 7.09
C CYS A 385 -12.20 9.91 8.11
N GLY A 386 -11.19 9.97 8.98
CA GLY A 386 -10.97 8.94 10.01
C GLY A 386 -10.34 7.62 9.53
N ALA A 387 -10.13 7.43 8.23
CA ALA A 387 -9.70 6.14 7.65
C ALA A 387 -8.33 5.66 8.18
N CYS A 388 -7.37 6.58 8.30
CA CYS A 388 -6.03 6.32 8.86
C CYS A 388 -6.06 6.01 10.37
N GLY A 389 -7.18 6.27 11.04
CA GLY A 389 -7.35 6.03 12.46
C GLY A 389 -7.16 7.21 13.38
N TYR A 390 -7.11 8.41 12.82
CA TYR A 390 -7.12 9.70 13.53
C TYR A 390 -8.31 10.51 13.06
N SER A 391 -8.95 11.26 13.97
CA SER A 391 -10.22 11.95 13.68
C SER A 391 -10.04 13.13 12.74
N THR A 392 -8.84 13.73 12.75
CA THR A 392 -8.48 14.83 11.85
C THR A 392 -7.16 14.57 11.14
N CYS A 393 -6.98 15.18 9.96
CA CYS A 393 -5.70 15.16 9.24
C CYS A 393 -4.58 15.75 10.09
N ARG A 394 -4.89 16.77 10.89
CA ARG A 394 -3.94 17.38 11.85
C ARG A 394 -3.51 16.39 12.94
N GLU A 395 -4.44 15.62 13.52
CA GLU A 395 -4.09 14.58 14.50
C GLU A 395 -3.20 13.49 13.90
N HIS A 396 -3.45 13.09 12.65
CA HIS A 396 -2.60 12.13 11.93
C HIS A 396 -1.19 12.69 11.73
N ALA A 397 -1.06 13.96 11.31
CA ALA A 397 0.22 14.63 11.17
C ALA A 397 0.99 14.72 12.50
N VAL A 398 0.32 15.09 13.59
CA VAL A 398 0.91 15.07 14.95
C VAL A 398 1.41 13.67 15.30
N ALA A 399 0.65 12.63 14.98
CA ALA A 399 1.04 11.26 15.25
C ALA A 399 2.25 10.79 14.42
N ILE A 400 2.38 11.25 13.17
CA ILE A 400 3.56 10.98 12.33
C ILE A 400 4.81 11.63 12.95
N VAL A 401 4.74 12.91 13.35
CA VAL A 401 5.87 13.59 14.02
C VAL A 401 6.27 12.88 15.32
N GLN A 402 5.30 12.31 16.04
CA GLN A 402 5.55 11.52 17.25
C GLN A 402 6.06 10.09 16.98
N GLY A 403 6.24 9.68 15.72
CA GLY A 403 6.67 8.32 15.36
C GLY A 403 5.63 7.24 15.65
N LEU A 404 4.35 7.62 15.64
CA LEU A 404 3.21 6.72 15.89
C LEU A 404 2.53 6.26 14.60
N ALA A 405 2.64 7.04 13.53
CA ALA A 405 1.96 6.81 12.28
C ALA A 405 2.89 7.08 11.08
N GLU A 406 2.46 6.61 9.91
CA GLU A 406 3.18 6.77 8.64
C GLU A 406 2.28 7.50 7.62
N ASN A 407 2.88 8.07 6.59
CA ASN A 407 2.17 8.83 5.56
C ASN A 407 1.24 7.92 4.74
N GLU A 408 1.67 6.70 4.48
CA GLU A 408 0.99 5.63 3.74
C GLU A 408 -0.31 5.16 4.42
N MET A 409 -0.56 5.61 5.66
CA MET A 409 -1.86 5.39 6.31
C MET A 409 -2.96 6.30 5.73
N CYS A 410 -2.59 7.39 5.06
CA CYS A 410 -3.53 8.29 4.37
C CYS A 410 -3.92 7.68 3.02
N LEU A 411 -5.17 7.20 2.92
CA LEU A 411 -5.67 6.53 1.72
C LEU A 411 -5.65 7.44 0.47
N PRO A 412 -6.14 8.69 0.50
CA PRO A 412 -6.05 9.59 -0.66
C PRO A 412 -4.60 9.79 -1.14
N TYR A 413 -3.69 10.08 -0.22
CA TYR A 413 -2.26 10.22 -0.53
C TYR A 413 -1.69 8.97 -1.20
N THR A 414 -2.04 7.79 -0.69
CA THR A 414 -1.57 6.52 -1.25
C THR A 414 -2.12 6.28 -2.65
N ILE A 415 -3.39 6.66 -2.91
CA ILE A 415 -4.00 6.58 -4.24
C ILE A 415 -3.29 7.51 -5.23
N ASP A 416 -2.99 8.74 -4.83
CA ASP A 416 -2.27 9.70 -5.68
C ASP A 416 -0.85 9.21 -6.00
N MET A 417 -0.15 8.68 -4.99
CA MET A 417 1.16 8.05 -5.15
C MET A 417 1.12 6.87 -6.14
N LEU A 418 0.06 6.04 -6.08
CA LEU A 418 -0.13 4.93 -7.01
C LEU A 418 -0.39 5.42 -8.43
N HIS A 419 -1.24 6.44 -8.62
CA HIS A 419 -1.50 7.02 -9.95
C HIS A 419 -0.23 7.61 -10.57
N ASN A 420 0.56 8.37 -9.79
CA ASN A 420 1.84 8.91 -10.25
C ASN A 420 2.81 7.79 -10.65
N SER A 421 2.94 6.76 -9.81
CA SER A 421 3.80 5.61 -10.10
C SER A 421 3.38 4.87 -11.37
N ILE A 422 2.07 4.73 -11.62
CA ILE A 422 1.53 4.12 -12.85
C ILE A 422 1.88 4.98 -14.08
N ASN A 423 1.76 6.30 -13.97
CA ASN A 423 2.10 7.21 -15.06
C ASN A 423 3.60 7.15 -15.41
N ASP A 424 4.47 7.17 -14.39
CA ASP A 424 5.93 7.07 -14.58
C ASP A 424 6.33 5.73 -15.20
N LEU A 425 5.69 4.64 -14.77
CA LEU A 425 5.90 3.31 -15.34
C LEU A 425 5.45 3.24 -16.81
N ASN A 426 4.31 3.84 -17.14
CA ASN A 426 3.82 3.91 -18.51
C ASN A 426 4.75 4.73 -19.41
N HIS A 427 5.30 5.85 -18.91
CA HIS A 427 6.30 6.63 -19.64
C HIS A 427 7.54 5.79 -19.93
N SER A 428 8.11 5.15 -18.90
CA SER A 428 9.31 4.31 -19.03
C SER A 428 9.09 3.13 -20.00
N ASN A 429 7.90 2.52 -19.99
CA ASN A 429 7.55 1.45 -20.92
C ASN A 429 7.45 1.91 -22.38
N ARG A 430 6.98 3.15 -22.63
CA ARG A 430 6.94 3.73 -23.99
C ARG A 430 8.35 3.99 -24.51
N GLU A 431 9.21 4.62 -23.71
CA GLU A 431 10.61 4.85 -24.08
C GLU A 431 11.35 3.55 -24.39
N LEU A 432 11.11 2.50 -23.59
CA LEU A 432 11.68 1.18 -23.84
C LEU A 432 11.17 0.54 -25.15
N ALA A 433 9.89 0.73 -25.49
CA ALA A 433 9.31 0.22 -26.73
C ALA A 433 9.94 0.91 -27.95
N ASP A 434 10.03 2.24 -27.93
CA ASP A 434 10.63 3.03 -29.00
C ASP A 434 12.11 2.69 -29.21
N ALA A 435 12.87 2.54 -28.12
CA ALA A 435 14.27 2.13 -28.17
C ALA A 435 14.46 0.72 -28.76
N LYS A 436 13.59 -0.24 -28.40
CA LYS A 436 13.61 -1.60 -28.96
C LYS A 436 13.33 -1.61 -30.47
N GLU A 437 12.37 -0.80 -30.93
CA GLU A 437 12.04 -0.72 -32.36
C GLU A 437 13.20 -0.10 -33.16
N ALA A 438 13.80 0.97 -32.66
CA ALA A 438 14.98 1.59 -33.26
C ALA A 438 16.18 0.61 -33.35
N LEU A 439 16.40 -0.21 -32.32
CA LEU A 439 17.43 -1.25 -32.34
C LEU A 439 17.17 -2.31 -33.40
N LYS A 440 15.92 -2.81 -33.50
CA LYS A 440 15.53 -3.82 -34.49
C LYS A 440 15.74 -3.33 -35.93
N GLN A 441 15.42 -2.07 -36.20
CA GLN A 441 15.68 -1.46 -37.52
C GLN A 441 17.19 -1.35 -37.80
N THR A 442 17.97 -0.93 -36.81
CA THR A 442 19.43 -0.81 -36.91
C THR A 442 20.10 -2.17 -37.17
N GLU A 443 19.68 -3.21 -36.45
CA GLU A 443 20.18 -4.58 -36.62
C GLU A 443 19.89 -5.11 -38.04
N LYS A 444 18.68 -4.88 -38.55
CA LYS A 444 18.30 -5.26 -39.91
C LYS A 444 19.16 -4.57 -40.96
N LEU A 445 19.43 -3.28 -40.79
CA LEU A 445 20.29 -2.51 -41.70
C LEU A 445 21.75 -2.98 -41.65
N ALA A 446 22.30 -3.21 -40.47
CA ALA A 446 23.67 -3.71 -40.31
C ALA A 446 23.86 -5.09 -40.95
N SER A 447 22.91 -6.01 -40.74
CA SER A 447 22.92 -7.34 -41.35
C SER A 447 22.87 -7.28 -42.88
N MET A 448 22.00 -6.44 -43.45
CA MET A 448 21.95 -6.23 -44.90
C MET A 448 23.27 -5.66 -45.45
N GLY A 449 23.91 -4.73 -44.72
CA GLY A 449 25.19 -4.16 -45.11
C GLY A 449 26.32 -5.20 -45.20
N GLN A 450 26.42 -6.08 -44.19
CA GLN A 450 27.46 -7.12 -44.16
C GLN A 450 27.30 -8.15 -45.29
N LEU A 451 26.07 -8.62 -45.54
CA LEU A 451 25.78 -9.57 -46.62
C LEU A 451 26.07 -8.96 -48.00
N SER A 452 25.70 -7.70 -48.20
CA SER A 452 25.90 -6.96 -49.46
C SER A 452 27.39 -6.84 -49.82
N ALA A 453 28.26 -6.60 -48.83
CA ALA A 453 29.70 -6.48 -49.07
C ALA A 453 30.34 -7.82 -49.52
N GLY A 454 29.93 -8.94 -48.93
CA GLY A 454 30.40 -10.28 -49.30
C GLY A 454 29.94 -10.69 -50.70
N ILE A 455 28.63 -10.59 -50.95
CA ILE A 455 28.03 -10.90 -52.26
C ILE A 455 28.69 -10.10 -53.37
N ALA A 456 28.97 -8.82 -53.13
CA ALA A 456 29.52 -7.98 -54.16
C ALA A 456 30.97 -8.31 -54.53
N HIS A 457 31.79 -8.70 -53.56
CA HIS A 457 33.14 -9.18 -53.84
C HIS A 457 33.11 -10.48 -54.66
N GLU A 458 32.24 -11.42 -54.28
CA GLU A 458 32.13 -12.71 -54.96
C GLU A 458 31.54 -12.62 -56.37
N LEU A 459 30.64 -11.66 -56.63
CA LEU A 459 30.05 -11.46 -57.97
C LEU A 459 30.92 -10.60 -58.89
N ASN A 460 31.63 -9.59 -58.37
CA ASN A 460 32.50 -8.75 -59.20
C ASN A 460 33.66 -9.55 -59.82
N ASN A 461 34.15 -10.58 -59.12
CA ASN A 461 35.24 -11.43 -59.61
C ASN A 461 34.91 -12.19 -60.91
N PRO A 462 33.86 -13.04 -60.98
CA PRO A 462 33.50 -13.74 -62.21
C PRO A 462 33.02 -12.79 -63.30
N LEU A 463 32.31 -11.70 -62.95
CA LEU A 463 31.91 -10.68 -63.93
C LEU A 463 33.13 -10.00 -64.58
N GLY A 464 34.17 -9.70 -63.80
CA GLY A 464 35.42 -9.16 -64.33
C GLY A 464 36.09 -10.11 -65.32
N VAL A 465 36.09 -11.42 -65.02
CA VAL A 465 36.64 -12.45 -65.92
C VAL A 465 35.81 -12.55 -67.22
N ILE A 466 34.48 -12.57 -67.10
CA ILE A 466 33.57 -12.61 -68.26
C ILE A 466 33.79 -11.39 -69.16
N THR A 467 33.81 -10.19 -68.59
CA THR A 467 34.06 -8.94 -69.34
C THR A 467 35.44 -8.97 -70.01
N MET A 468 36.49 -9.43 -69.32
CA MET A 468 37.84 -9.48 -69.86
C MET A 468 37.93 -10.41 -71.09
N TYR A 469 37.50 -11.67 -70.97
CA TYR A 469 37.54 -12.61 -72.09
C TYR A 469 36.63 -12.20 -73.24
N SER A 470 35.46 -11.63 -72.93
CA SER A 470 34.55 -11.14 -73.96
C SER A 470 35.17 -9.97 -74.76
N ASN A 471 35.84 -9.03 -74.09
CA ASN A 471 36.56 -7.95 -74.78
C ASN A 471 37.75 -8.47 -75.61
N LEU A 472 38.52 -9.44 -75.11
CA LEU A 472 39.60 -10.06 -75.88
C LEU A 472 39.08 -10.73 -77.17
N LEU A 473 37.95 -11.43 -77.09
CA LEU A 473 37.30 -12.02 -78.26
C LEU A 473 36.81 -10.95 -79.25
N LEU A 474 36.29 -9.81 -78.76
CA LEU A 474 35.88 -8.70 -79.63
C LEU A 474 37.07 -8.07 -80.37
N ASP A 475 38.24 -8.00 -79.74
CA ASP A 475 39.47 -7.48 -80.34
C ASP A 475 40.03 -8.41 -81.43
N GLU A 476 39.81 -9.73 -81.32
CA GLU A 476 40.27 -10.75 -82.28
C GLU A 476 39.31 -10.99 -83.45
N LEU A 477 38.03 -10.60 -83.32
CA LEU A 477 37.02 -10.80 -84.35
C LEU A 477 37.03 -9.69 -85.42
N ALA A 478 36.90 -10.08 -86.68
CA ALA A 478 36.65 -9.14 -87.77
C ALA A 478 35.30 -8.41 -87.58
N ASP A 479 35.19 -7.16 -88.07
CA ASP A 479 34.02 -6.29 -87.86
C ASP A 479 32.71 -6.87 -88.46
N ASP A 480 32.81 -7.71 -89.48
CA ASP A 480 31.68 -8.36 -90.15
C ASP A 480 31.30 -9.73 -89.56
N ASN A 481 31.97 -10.16 -88.48
CA ASN A 481 31.72 -11.45 -87.88
C ASN A 481 30.35 -11.49 -87.17
N PRO A 482 29.46 -12.45 -87.50
CA PRO A 482 28.14 -12.56 -86.89
C PRO A 482 28.15 -12.64 -85.35
N SER A 483 29.19 -13.26 -84.76
CA SER A 483 29.32 -13.46 -83.31
C SER A 483 29.74 -12.20 -82.54
N ARG A 484 30.16 -11.13 -83.22
CA ARG A 484 30.57 -9.87 -82.59
C ARG A 484 29.42 -9.25 -81.78
N LYS A 485 28.22 -9.19 -82.37
CA LYS A 485 27.00 -8.67 -81.71
C LYS A 485 26.62 -9.46 -80.46
N ASP A 486 26.79 -10.78 -80.49
CA ASP A 486 26.47 -11.63 -79.35
C ASP A 486 27.45 -11.38 -78.18
N ILE A 487 28.73 -11.16 -78.47
CA ILE A 487 29.75 -10.89 -77.45
C ILE A 487 29.62 -9.46 -76.89
N GLU A 488 29.29 -8.47 -77.72
CA GLU A 488 28.94 -7.11 -77.27
C GLU A 488 27.78 -7.14 -76.26
N LEU A 489 26.76 -7.95 -76.52
CA LEU A 489 25.65 -8.14 -75.58
C LEU A 489 26.09 -8.79 -74.26
N ILE A 490 27.02 -9.75 -74.30
CA ILE A 490 27.58 -10.38 -73.08
C ILE A 490 28.33 -9.34 -72.24
N VAL A 491 29.16 -8.51 -72.86
CA VAL A 491 29.87 -7.41 -72.18
C VAL A 491 28.87 -6.43 -71.56
N GLU A 492 27.84 -6.04 -72.29
CA GLU A 492 26.79 -5.14 -71.80
C GLU A 492 26.08 -5.73 -70.56
N GLN A 493 25.70 -7.01 -70.61
CA GLN A 493 25.03 -7.66 -69.47
C GLN A 493 25.97 -7.86 -68.28
N ALA A 494 27.25 -8.18 -68.51
CA ALA A 494 28.24 -8.33 -67.44
C ALA A 494 28.49 -6.98 -66.73
N GLU A 495 28.63 -5.89 -67.49
CA GLU A 495 28.75 -4.54 -66.94
C GLU A 495 27.48 -4.09 -66.21
N ARG A 496 26.32 -4.48 -66.71
CA ARG A 496 25.05 -4.21 -66.03
C ARG A 496 24.95 -4.94 -64.70
N CYS A 497 25.31 -6.21 -64.62
CA CYS A 497 25.40 -6.95 -63.37
C CYS A 497 26.40 -6.28 -62.40
N ARG A 498 27.56 -5.83 -62.90
CA ARG A 498 28.57 -5.12 -62.11
C ARG A 498 28.04 -3.80 -61.54
N LYS A 499 27.26 -3.04 -62.32
CA LYS A 499 26.58 -1.82 -61.85
C LYS A 499 25.54 -2.10 -60.76
N ILE A 500 24.74 -3.17 -60.89
CA ILE A 500 23.75 -3.57 -59.88
C ILE A 500 24.45 -3.96 -58.57
N VAL A 501 25.51 -4.78 -58.67
CA VAL A 501 26.32 -5.20 -57.55
C VAL A 501 27.03 -4.02 -56.88
N GLY A 502 27.58 -3.09 -57.66
CA GLY A 502 28.16 -1.84 -57.15
C GLY A 502 27.13 -0.95 -56.44
N GLY A 503 25.89 -0.91 -56.93
CA GLY A 503 24.78 -0.22 -56.26
C GLY A 503 24.45 -0.82 -54.89
N LEU A 504 24.44 -2.15 -54.78
CA LEU A 504 24.26 -2.87 -53.52
C LEU A 504 25.42 -2.61 -52.53
N LEU A 505 26.64 -2.52 -53.06
CA LEU A 505 27.85 -2.22 -52.28
C LEU A 505 27.85 -0.79 -51.72
N ASN A 506 27.46 0.20 -52.54
CA ASN A 506 27.34 1.59 -52.11
C ASN A 506 26.25 1.79 -51.05
N PHE A 507 25.16 1.01 -51.12
CA PHE A 507 24.14 0.96 -50.06
C PHE A 507 24.70 0.44 -48.73
N ALA A 508 25.73 -0.42 -48.76
CA ALA A 508 26.32 -1.04 -47.57
C ALA A 508 27.56 -0.31 -47.00
N ARG A 509 28.32 0.43 -47.82
CA ARG A 509 29.69 0.88 -47.46
C ARG A 509 29.84 2.26 -46.82
N LYS A 510 28.77 3.01 -46.53
CA LYS A 510 28.93 4.33 -45.88
C LYS A 510 27.91 4.55 -44.76
N ASN A 511 28.23 4.07 -43.55
CA ASN A 511 27.46 4.34 -42.33
C ASN A 511 27.96 5.58 -41.56
N GLN A 512 28.99 6.28 -42.03
CA GLN A 512 29.49 7.50 -41.38
C GLN A 512 29.28 8.70 -42.31
N VAL A 513 28.47 9.65 -41.85
CA VAL A 513 28.19 10.92 -42.52
C VAL A 513 29.34 11.87 -42.27
N ARG A 514 29.99 12.38 -43.32
CA ARG A 514 31.04 13.40 -43.20
C ARG A 514 30.45 14.77 -43.46
N LEU A 515 30.05 15.46 -42.40
CA LEU A 515 29.43 16.78 -42.51
C LEU A 515 30.46 17.86 -42.87
N VAL A 516 30.16 18.64 -43.90
CA VAL A 516 30.93 19.78 -44.36
C VAL A 516 29.97 20.96 -44.55
N GLU A 517 30.38 22.15 -44.12
CA GLU A 517 29.62 23.38 -44.35
C GLU A 517 29.51 23.65 -45.85
N THR A 518 28.29 23.66 -46.37
CA THR A 518 28.03 23.72 -47.81
C THR A 518 26.99 24.79 -48.11
N ASN A 519 27.22 25.59 -49.16
CA ASN A 519 26.21 26.48 -49.71
C ASN A 519 25.16 25.64 -50.45
N ILE A 520 23.98 25.49 -49.86
CA ILE A 520 22.90 24.61 -50.31
C ILE A 520 22.31 25.05 -51.64
N GLU A 521 22.24 26.36 -51.89
CA GLU A 521 21.75 26.91 -53.15
C GLU A 521 22.66 26.53 -54.32
N LYS A 522 23.98 26.80 -54.19
CA LYS A 522 24.98 26.39 -55.19
C LYS A 522 25.04 24.87 -55.36
N PHE A 523 24.91 24.13 -54.27
CA PHE A 523 24.95 22.67 -54.28
C PHE A 523 23.77 22.08 -55.05
N THR A 524 22.57 22.57 -54.80
CA THR A 524 21.34 22.12 -55.49
C THR A 524 21.35 22.54 -56.96
N GLN A 525 21.89 23.72 -57.28
CA GLN A 525 22.08 24.09 -58.68
C GLN A 525 23.03 23.14 -59.42
N ARG A 526 24.12 22.70 -58.77
CA ARG A 526 25.04 21.70 -59.33
C ARG A 526 24.41 20.32 -59.50
N SER A 527 23.48 19.90 -58.63
CA SER A 527 22.77 18.63 -58.83
C SER A 527 21.88 18.71 -60.07
N ILE A 528 21.11 19.79 -60.21
CA ILE A 528 20.26 20.05 -61.38
C ILE A 528 21.06 20.04 -62.68
N GLU A 529 22.21 20.72 -62.72
CA GLU A 529 23.09 20.76 -63.90
C GLU A 529 23.64 19.39 -64.30
N SER A 530 23.73 18.44 -63.35
CA SER A 530 24.22 17.09 -63.59
C SER A 530 23.18 16.13 -64.20
N VAL A 531 21.92 16.57 -64.28
CA VAL A 531 20.81 15.75 -64.80
C VAL A 531 20.64 15.99 -66.30
N ILE A 532 20.73 14.90 -67.07
CA ILE A 532 20.47 14.93 -68.51
C ILE A 532 18.95 15.03 -68.70
N LYS A 533 18.49 16.12 -69.31
CA LYS A 533 17.06 16.38 -69.55
C LYS A 533 16.70 16.34 -71.05
N PRO A 534 15.54 15.78 -71.44
CA PRO A 534 14.99 15.97 -72.78
C PRO A 534 14.61 17.44 -73.03
N GLU A 535 14.55 17.88 -74.30
CA GLU A 535 14.08 19.23 -74.66
C GLU A 535 12.63 19.50 -74.19
N THR A 536 11.85 18.45 -74.00
CA THR A 536 10.45 18.50 -73.55
C THR A 536 10.27 18.72 -72.04
N VAL A 537 11.37 18.76 -71.26
CA VAL A 537 11.33 18.98 -69.80
C VAL A 537 11.91 20.34 -69.43
N SER A 538 11.08 21.15 -68.77
CA SER A 538 11.44 22.43 -68.16
C SER A 538 11.85 22.25 -66.70
N ILE A 539 12.89 22.95 -66.24
CA ILE A 539 13.33 22.91 -64.85
C ILE A 539 13.15 24.31 -64.25
N ILE A 540 12.46 24.39 -63.12
CA ILE A 540 12.25 25.62 -62.35
C ILE A 540 12.99 25.46 -61.02
N PHE A 541 13.89 26.40 -60.72
CA PHE A 541 14.60 26.44 -59.44
C PHE A 541 14.20 27.69 -58.67
N ASN A 542 13.62 27.50 -57.49
CA ASN A 542 13.21 28.58 -56.59
C ASN A 542 13.92 28.46 -55.26
N SER A 543 14.64 29.51 -54.84
CA SER A 543 15.27 29.58 -53.53
C SER A 543 14.56 30.61 -52.66
N TYR A 544 14.01 30.17 -51.53
CA TYR A 544 13.40 30.99 -50.49
C TYR A 544 14.25 30.99 -49.20
N MET A 545 15.53 30.62 -49.30
CA MET A 545 16.41 30.50 -48.15
C MET A 545 16.85 31.85 -47.59
N LYS A 546 16.81 31.99 -46.27
CA LYS A 546 17.40 33.13 -45.54
C LYS A 546 18.86 32.91 -45.21
N ASN A 547 19.26 31.67 -44.89
CA ASN A 547 20.64 31.26 -44.67
C ASN A 547 21.03 30.12 -45.61
N GLN A 548 21.97 30.40 -46.52
CA GLN A 548 22.39 29.49 -47.59
C GLN A 548 23.32 28.36 -47.12
N TYR A 549 23.83 28.37 -45.88
CA TYR A 549 24.81 27.38 -45.41
C TYR A 549 24.21 26.35 -44.44
N ALA A 550 24.54 25.09 -44.63
CA ALA A 550 24.22 24.00 -43.70
C ALA A 550 25.30 22.90 -43.73
N MET A 551 25.35 22.10 -42.66
CA MET A 551 26.28 20.98 -42.51
C MET A 551 25.70 19.73 -43.17
N ILE A 552 26.26 19.29 -44.31
CA ILE A 552 25.82 18.08 -45.03
C ILE A 552 27.01 17.26 -45.54
N ASP A 553 26.81 15.97 -45.80
CA ASP A 553 27.76 15.17 -46.59
C ASP A 553 27.46 15.37 -48.08
N THR A 554 28.35 16.10 -48.76
CA THR A 554 28.15 16.49 -50.16
C THR A 554 28.04 15.30 -51.11
N ASP A 555 28.76 14.21 -50.87
CA ASP A 555 28.74 13.04 -51.74
C ASP A 555 27.42 12.29 -51.60
N GLN A 556 27.00 12.05 -50.35
CA GLN A 556 25.76 11.33 -50.06
C GLN A 556 24.53 12.15 -50.49
N MET A 557 24.51 13.45 -50.18
CA MET A 557 23.40 14.31 -50.58
C MET A 557 23.34 14.55 -52.09
N MET A 558 24.48 14.52 -52.80
CA MET A 558 24.46 14.62 -54.26
C MET A 558 23.81 13.38 -54.86
N GLN A 559 24.06 12.21 -54.27
CA GLN A 559 23.40 10.98 -54.63
C GLN A 559 21.89 11.00 -54.33
N VAL A 560 21.47 11.66 -53.24
CA VAL A 560 20.05 11.86 -52.93
C VAL A 560 19.38 12.70 -54.01
N LEU A 561 19.90 13.91 -54.28
CA LEU A 561 19.28 14.85 -55.22
C LEU A 561 19.25 14.28 -56.63
N THR A 562 20.37 13.77 -57.13
CA THR A 562 20.44 13.22 -58.49
C THR A 562 19.54 12.00 -58.69
N ASN A 563 19.30 11.18 -57.66
CA ASN A 563 18.34 10.08 -57.75
C ASN A 563 16.89 10.58 -57.79
N LEU A 564 16.55 11.59 -56.99
CA LEU A 564 15.22 12.18 -57.01
C LEU A 564 14.93 12.90 -58.33
N GLU A 565 15.87 13.75 -58.78
CA GLU A 565 15.75 14.52 -60.02
C GLU A 565 15.67 13.61 -61.24
N LYS A 566 16.48 12.54 -61.32
CA LYS A 566 16.40 11.55 -62.41
C LYS A 566 15.06 10.82 -62.41
N ASN A 567 14.58 10.38 -61.25
CA ASN A 567 13.28 9.71 -61.15
C ASN A 567 12.14 10.65 -61.55
N ALA A 568 12.24 11.94 -61.21
CA ALA A 568 11.28 12.96 -61.62
C ALA A 568 11.28 13.17 -63.14
N VAL A 569 12.44 13.31 -63.78
CA VAL A 569 12.56 13.44 -65.25
C VAL A 569 12.02 12.19 -65.97
N GLU A 570 12.36 11.00 -65.48
CA GLU A 570 11.89 9.74 -66.07
C GLU A 570 10.37 9.53 -65.91
N ALA A 571 9.75 10.15 -64.91
CA ALA A 571 8.30 10.10 -64.71
C ALA A 571 7.51 11.02 -65.66
N MET A 572 8.21 11.82 -66.50
CA MET A 572 7.63 12.77 -67.46
C MET A 572 7.99 12.41 -68.93
N PRO A 573 7.59 11.24 -69.45
CA PRO A 573 7.95 10.81 -70.81
C PRO A 573 7.41 11.73 -71.92
N ASP A 574 6.24 12.36 -71.69
CA ASP A 574 5.59 13.27 -72.64
C ASP A 574 6.00 14.74 -72.46
N GLY A 575 7.00 15.01 -71.61
CA GLY A 575 7.41 16.36 -71.19
C GLY A 575 6.68 16.84 -69.93
N GLY A 576 7.19 17.94 -69.36
CA GLY A 576 6.65 18.48 -68.11
C GLY A 576 7.55 19.50 -67.42
N THR A 577 7.29 19.74 -66.14
CA THR A 577 8.05 20.69 -65.31
C THR A 577 8.57 19.99 -64.06
N LEU A 578 9.89 20.02 -63.89
CA LEU A 578 10.57 19.69 -62.64
C LEU A 578 10.81 20.97 -61.84
N THR A 579 10.17 21.11 -60.69
CA THR A 579 10.36 22.23 -59.78
C THR A 579 11.20 21.78 -58.59
N VAL A 580 12.31 22.46 -58.33
CA VAL A 580 13.12 22.29 -57.13
C VAL A 580 13.04 23.54 -56.28
N GLU A 581 12.53 23.42 -55.07
CA GLU A 581 12.37 24.54 -54.14
C GLU A 581 13.22 24.35 -52.88
N LEU A 582 13.90 25.41 -52.48
CA LEU A 582 14.63 25.48 -51.23
C LEU A 582 13.95 26.43 -50.26
N SER A 583 13.77 26.01 -49.02
CA SER A 583 13.30 26.86 -47.94
C SER A 583 14.00 26.50 -46.64
N ASP A 584 13.97 27.40 -45.66
CA ASP A 584 14.65 27.18 -44.40
C ASP A 584 13.97 27.81 -43.19
N THR A 585 14.29 27.25 -42.03
CA THR A 585 14.02 27.81 -40.71
C THR A 585 15.35 28.09 -40.00
N ALA A 586 15.28 28.54 -38.74
CA ALA A 586 16.49 28.72 -37.92
C ALA A 586 17.31 27.42 -37.83
N ASP A 587 16.63 26.29 -37.62
CA ASP A 587 17.26 25.03 -37.25
C ASP A 587 17.24 23.96 -38.35
N GLU A 588 16.45 24.13 -39.41
CA GLU A 588 16.25 23.13 -40.46
C GLU A 588 16.34 23.75 -41.86
N ILE A 589 16.79 22.94 -42.83
CA ILE A 589 16.70 23.21 -44.27
C ILE A 589 15.69 22.25 -44.89
N THR A 590 14.93 22.73 -45.88
CA THR A 590 13.94 21.94 -46.61
C THR A 590 14.23 22.02 -48.11
N ILE A 591 14.30 20.84 -48.75
CA ILE A 591 14.48 20.68 -50.19
C ILE A 591 13.23 19.97 -50.73
N LYS A 592 12.52 20.62 -51.64
CA LYS A 592 11.36 20.03 -52.33
C LYS A 592 11.72 19.74 -53.78
N VAL A 593 11.45 18.52 -54.23
CA VAL A 593 11.57 18.11 -55.62
C VAL A 593 10.19 17.70 -56.11
N LYS A 594 9.63 18.44 -57.06
CA LYS A 594 8.27 18.25 -57.57
C LYS A 594 8.28 18.03 -59.08
N ASP A 595 7.66 16.95 -59.53
CA ASP A 595 7.41 16.69 -60.95
C ASP A 595 5.93 16.85 -61.31
N THR A 596 5.67 17.02 -62.60
CA THR A 596 4.31 17.00 -63.18
C THR A 596 4.06 15.73 -64.00
N GLY A 597 4.70 14.62 -63.59
CA GLY A 597 4.66 13.35 -64.29
C GLY A 597 3.44 12.50 -63.95
N ILE A 598 3.56 11.19 -64.16
CA ILE A 598 2.46 10.23 -64.01
C ILE A 598 2.00 9.99 -62.56
N GLY A 599 2.79 10.42 -61.57
CA GLY A 599 2.53 10.16 -60.15
C GLY A 599 2.79 8.70 -59.72
N ILE A 600 2.62 8.43 -58.42
CA ILE A 600 2.82 7.14 -57.77
C ILE A 600 1.47 6.64 -57.24
N PRO A 601 0.99 5.46 -57.66
CA PRO A 601 -0.24 4.88 -57.15
C PRO A 601 -0.19 4.60 -55.63
N GLU A 602 -1.31 4.79 -54.94
CA GLU A 602 -1.43 4.63 -53.47
C GLU A 602 -0.98 3.24 -52.98
N GLU A 603 -1.28 2.19 -53.73
CA GLU A 603 -0.87 0.79 -53.47
C GLU A 603 0.66 0.57 -53.42
N ASN A 604 1.44 1.50 -53.98
CA ASN A 604 2.89 1.43 -54.06
C ASN A 604 3.58 2.35 -53.03
N MET A 605 2.85 3.23 -52.34
CA MET A 605 3.39 4.19 -51.37
C MET A 605 4.11 3.49 -50.20
N ASP A 606 3.55 2.41 -49.67
CA ASP A 606 4.17 1.64 -48.56
C ASP A 606 5.39 0.81 -49.01
N LYS A 607 5.49 0.51 -50.31
CA LYS A 607 6.51 -0.38 -50.87
C LYS A 607 7.68 0.36 -51.49
N MET A 608 7.55 1.65 -51.80
CA MET A 608 8.53 2.41 -52.57
C MET A 608 9.93 2.53 -51.93
N PHE A 609 10.01 2.43 -50.60
CA PHE A 609 11.27 2.40 -49.85
C PHE A 609 11.81 1.00 -49.59
N THR A 610 11.10 -0.04 -50.05
CA THR A 610 11.57 -1.42 -49.96
C THR A 610 12.68 -1.64 -51.01
N PRO A 611 13.88 -2.12 -50.61
CA PRO A 611 14.95 -2.41 -51.55
C PRO A 611 14.50 -3.36 -52.67
N PHE A 612 14.96 -3.10 -53.90
CA PHE A 612 14.62 -3.83 -55.14
C PHE A 612 13.19 -3.65 -55.66
N PHE A 613 12.34 -2.89 -54.98
CA PHE A 613 11.03 -2.54 -55.51
C PHE A 613 11.18 -1.51 -56.64
N THR A 614 10.65 -1.82 -57.84
CA THR A 614 10.64 -0.89 -58.97
C THR A 614 9.39 -1.10 -59.83
N THR A 615 8.83 0.00 -60.32
CA THR A 615 7.71 0.02 -61.28
C THR A 615 8.19 0.10 -62.74
N LYS A 616 9.51 0.15 -62.98
CA LYS A 616 10.11 0.27 -64.32
C LYS A 616 10.18 -1.10 -65.02
N GLU A 617 10.20 -1.09 -66.36
CA GLU A 617 10.35 -2.31 -67.18
C GLU A 617 11.61 -3.12 -66.79
N ARG A 618 11.54 -4.44 -66.92
CA ARG A 618 12.66 -5.38 -66.67
C ARG A 618 13.88 -4.95 -67.49
N GLY A 619 14.87 -4.33 -66.85
CA GLY A 619 15.87 -3.61 -67.65
C GLY A 619 16.36 -2.35 -66.98
N LYS A 620 15.40 -1.47 -66.68
CA LYS A 620 15.60 -0.03 -66.60
C LYS A 620 15.69 0.53 -65.17
N GLY A 621 15.48 -0.30 -64.14
CA GLY A 621 15.56 0.12 -62.74
C GLY A 621 16.15 -0.94 -61.83
N THR A 622 17.00 -0.53 -60.89
CA THR A 622 17.57 -1.42 -59.85
C THR A 622 16.67 -1.56 -58.61
N GLY A 623 15.68 -0.67 -58.46
CA GLY A 623 14.82 -0.60 -57.27
C GLY A 623 15.53 -0.22 -55.97
N LEU A 624 16.76 0.30 -56.05
CA LEU A 624 17.57 0.68 -54.88
C LEU A 624 17.62 2.19 -54.62
N GLY A 625 17.20 3.01 -55.58
CA GLY A 625 17.37 4.48 -55.53
C GLY A 625 16.61 5.14 -54.38
N LEU A 626 15.31 4.87 -54.25
CA LEU A 626 14.47 5.50 -53.21
C LEU A 626 14.77 4.96 -51.81
N SER A 627 15.05 3.66 -51.67
CA SER A 627 15.52 3.07 -50.41
C SER A 627 16.85 3.69 -49.95
N LEU A 628 17.73 4.04 -50.88
CA LEU A 628 18.99 4.73 -50.58
C LEU A 628 18.74 6.18 -50.16
N VAL A 629 17.86 6.89 -50.85
CA VAL A 629 17.44 8.26 -50.46
C VAL A 629 16.92 8.26 -49.02
N TYR A 630 16.05 7.31 -48.67
CA TYR A 630 15.53 7.16 -47.31
C TYR A 630 16.65 6.93 -46.29
N GLY A 631 17.56 6.00 -46.58
CA GLY A 631 18.69 5.69 -45.70
C GLY A 631 19.60 6.90 -45.47
N ILE A 632 20.01 7.60 -46.53
CA ILE A 632 20.89 8.78 -46.42
C ILE A 632 20.22 9.91 -45.64
N VAL A 633 18.95 10.22 -45.92
CA VAL A 633 18.21 11.27 -45.19
C VAL A 633 18.11 10.93 -43.71
N LYS A 634 17.85 9.67 -43.36
CA LYS A 634 17.81 9.22 -41.95
C LYS A 634 19.18 9.28 -41.27
N MET A 635 20.27 8.94 -41.96
CA MET A 635 21.63 9.09 -41.41
C MET A 635 21.98 10.56 -41.12
N HIS A 636 21.40 11.51 -41.86
CA HIS A 636 21.52 12.95 -41.61
C HIS A 636 20.52 13.45 -40.55
N ARG A 637 19.88 12.57 -39.77
CA ARG A 637 18.81 12.88 -38.80
C ARG A 637 17.61 13.64 -39.42
N GLY A 638 17.39 13.46 -40.72
CA GLY A 638 16.36 14.14 -41.49
C GLY A 638 15.02 13.40 -41.57
N LYS A 639 14.05 14.10 -42.14
CA LYS A 639 12.70 13.59 -42.45
C LYS A 639 12.49 13.64 -43.96
N ILE A 640 11.73 12.67 -44.47
CA ILE A 640 11.29 12.61 -45.87
C ILE A 640 9.78 12.46 -45.88
N ALA A 641 9.10 13.28 -46.67
CA ALA A 641 7.65 13.23 -46.89
C ALA A 641 7.37 13.20 -48.40
N ILE A 642 6.32 12.50 -48.80
CA ILE A 642 5.97 12.30 -50.21
C ILE A 642 4.48 12.53 -50.37
N THR A 643 4.13 13.35 -51.36
CA THR A 643 2.76 13.58 -51.81
C THR A 643 2.72 13.27 -53.29
N SER A 644 1.87 12.35 -53.74
CA SER A 644 1.75 12.01 -55.14
C SER A 644 0.30 11.90 -55.57
N ASN A 645 0.00 12.30 -56.80
CA ASN A 645 -1.34 12.24 -57.37
C ASN A 645 -1.29 11.61 -58.77
N THR A 646 -2.12 10.59 -58.99
CA THR A 646 -2.26 9.88 -60.27
C THR A 646 -3.57 10.21 -61.01
N SER A 647 -4.46 11.02 -60.41
CA SER A 647 -5.80 11.31 -60.94
C SER A 647 -5.92 12.75 -61.45
N ASP A 648 -6.45 12.94 -62.66
CA ASP A 648 -6.76 14.27 -63.22
C ASP A 648 -7.89 14.97 -62.44
N ASN A 649 -8.70 14.22 -61.68
CA ASN A 649 -9.85 14.74 -60.95
C ASN A 649 -9.51 15.31 -59.57
N GLN A 650 -8.27 15.13 -59.08
CA GLN A 650 -7.83 15.55 -57.74
C GLN A 650 -6.73 16.63 -57.76
N GLY A 651 -6.45 17.21 -58.93
CA GLY A 651 -5.44 18.24 -59.12
C GLY A 651 -4.42 17.84 -60.19
N GLN A 652 -3.31 18.58 -60.27
CA GLN A 652 -2.24 18.30 -61.21
C GLN A 652 -1.59 16.95 -60.88
N LYS A 653 -1.39 16.09 -61.88
CA LYS A 653 -0.65 14.83 -61.74
C LYS A 653 0.83 15.10 -61.46
N GLY A 654 1.44 14.22 -60.66
CA GLY A 654 2.87 14.28 -60.35
C GLY A 654 3.20 13.91 -58.92
N THR A 655 4.48 13.98 -58.57
CA THR A 655 5.00 13.67 -57.23
C THR A 655 5.77 14.84 -56.65
N GLU A 656 5.55 15.13 -55.37
CA GLU A 656 6.35 16.04 -54.56
C GLU A 656 7.05 15.24 -53.46
N ILE A 657 8.39 15.30 -53.43
CA ILE A 657 9.22 14.73 -52.38
C ILE A 657 9.84 15.89 -51.60
N THR A 658 9.54 15.95 -50.30
CA THR A 658 10.07 16.95 -49.38
C THR A 658 11.09 16.30 -48.46
N ILE A 659 12.32 16.79 -48.47
CA ILE A 659 13.40 16.40 -47.54
C ILE A 659 13.62 17.55 -46.56
N THR A 660 13.58 17.25 -45.26
CA THR A 660 13.90 18.20 -44.19
C THR A 660 15.12 17.71 -43.42
N LEU A 661 16.16 18.55 -43.30
CA LEU A 661 17.42 18.22 -42.63
C LEU A 661 17.72 19.25 -41.53
N PRO A 662 18.27 18.84 -40.39
CA PRO A 662 18.79 19.78 -39.40
C PRO A 662 19.99 20.55 -39.98
N ARG A 663 20.03 21.87 -39.76
CA ARG A 663 21.10 22.75 -40.25
C ARG A 663 22.44 22.46 -39.59
N ASN A 664 22.40 22.22 -38.29
CA ASN A 664 23.54 21.86 -37.46
C ASN A 664 23.23 20.52 -36.78
N ILE A 665 23.96 19.48 -37.15
CA ILE A 665 23.99 18.25 -36.36
C ILE A 665 25.11 18.46 -35.33
N LEU A 666 24.76 19.01 -34.16
CA LEU A 666 25.65 18.98 -33.02
C LEU A 666 25.92 17.50 -32.70
N ASN A 667 27.21 17.14 -32.71
CA ASN A 667 27.67 15.79 -32.34
C ASN A 667 27.20 15.43 -30.93
#